data_AF-A0A5N0DRH8-F1
#
_entry.id   AF-A0A5N0DRH8-F1
#
_cell.length_a   1.000
_cell.length_b   1.000
_cell.length_c   1.000
_cell.angle_alpha   90.00
_cell.angle_beta   90.00
_cell.angle_gamma   90.00
#
_symmetry.space_group_name_H-M   'P 1'
#
loop_
_entity.id
_entity.type
_entity.pdbx_description
1 polymer ?
#
loop_
_entity_poly.entity_id
_entity_poly.type
_entity_poly.pdbx_seq_one_letter_code
_entity_poly.pdbx_strand_id
1 'polypeptide(L)'
;MSTVAESSIFASPESTPDPGGWPTREDVFAEDVGDTEYDGETSWQNEGSDTELDETGYGGAESGETYTYGAEYGQEDADHEEGDLEVDSETGYFEAADYAETDHEDADYEAADFENADYEDADYGEADYEDADYEDADYEDAQPVSVTPGRLLVKRHPLLRSHAGTPPDLLLEWNGMVEPSVVDVVVHLHGYAGQGAAMNIVKHKKPISGLDFTDPANPSTVGRTAPTLLILPRGHHQPKGNPARYTFPALTKPGALHRLIEDALARFGAATGTTVRRNRLILTAHSGGGAALMAILGHTDPDEVHTFDALYNDPKALIDWARKRMATGTGALRVLYRPGEGTARASERVATVVGGAASPNFRVERTRVPHNDIPRRFGWQLLADASANLRGGIVARESADELWTPQEGDGEYWGETAWESAEYLGESTSQECGCQHQERESFEEEGPRSVQCPPKFASRGLGACKPSQDDCKPAAPWSEMQQRFRQSCSLSTHRLDAKSAVDCACAFGDPRQVAMFSMARVIAAGPLAARLFAHFLGASGTEVTIDVADMIKRSAGVRDKIRKSIARGGTSGMTRIEQSEYRDSELQFAYGAIDCVQWRVLPPVAKDWRKKPATRLEISMLDYYEFHPARAGVSQCAHAACVELVARGQAKNFWTSGSAVVTLAEINARAAAPVRQPRERRNVVYQNTY
;
A
#
# COMPACT_ATOMS: atom_id res chain seq x y z
N MET A 1 -36.97 47.29 -38.31
CA MET A 1 -37.42 47.40 -39.71
C MET A 1 -36.66 46.32 -40.48
N SER A 2 -37.21 45.11 -40.70
CA SER A 2 -37.89 44.63 -41.95
C SER A 2 -37.13 45.04 -43.22
N THR A 3 -36.74 44.20 -44.20
CA THR A 3 -37.30 42.96 -44.82
C THR A 3 -36.26 42.45 -45.87
N VAL A 4 -35.93 41.14 -45.98
CA VAL A 4 -36.42 40.07 -46.92
C VAL A 4 -35.96 40.14 -48.41
N ALA A 5 -35.41 38.99 -48.91
CA ALA A 5 -35.56 38.31 -50.24
C ALA A 5 -34.21 37.67 -50.72
N GLU A 6 -34.01 36.33 -50.76
CA GLU A 6 -34.38 35.31 -51.81
C GLU A 6 -33.73 35.57 -53.20
N SER A 7 -33.13 34.67 -53.99
CA SER A 7 -33.37 33.25 -54.39
C SER A 7 -32.18 32.76 -55.28
N SER A 8 -31.49 31.61 -55.04
CA SER A 8 -31.63 30.23 -55.60
C SER A 8 -31.65 30.02 -57.14
N ILE A 9 -30.70 29.21 -57.69
CA ILE A 9 -30.85 28.29 -58.86
C ILE A 9 -29.92 27.05 -58.73
N PHE A 10 -30.47 25.90 -59.16
CA PHE A 10 -30.09 24.47 -59.16
C PHE A 10 -28.79 24.00 -59.86
N ALA A 11 -28.21 22.87 -59.42
CA ALA A 11 -28.38 21.52 -60.02
C ALA A 11 -27.38 20.46 -59.49
N SER A 12 -27.86 19.24 -59.18
CA SER A 12 -27.09 18.00 -58.89
C SER A 12 -26.72 17.26 -60.20
N PRO A 13 -25.81 16.24 -60.21
CA PRO A 13 -26.16 14.88 -59.75
C PRO A 13 -25.00 14.06 -59.10
N GLU A 14 -25.39 12.86 -58.68
CA GLU A 14 -24.69 11.77 -57.98
C GLU A 14 -23.31 11.35 -58.54
N SER A 15 -22.41 10.95 -57.63
CA SER A 15 -21.53 9.77 -57.79
C SER A 15 -20.75 9.47 -56.50
N THR A 16 -20.88 8.24 -55.99
CA THR A 16 -19.92 7.62 -55.05
C THR A 16 -18.52 7.51 -55.68
N PRO A 17 -17.44 7.59 -54.87
CA PRO A 17 -16.54 6.42 -54.84
C PRO A 17 -15.88 6.10 -53.48
N ASP A 18 -15.40 4.85 -53.47
CA ASP A 18 -14.58 4.04 -52.56
C ASP A 18 -13.65 4.67 -51.49
N PRO A 19 -13.26 3.86 -50.47
CA PRO A 19 -12.34 4.22 -49.40
C PRO A 19 -10.89 3.90 -49.79
N GLY A 20 -9.98 4.86 -49.65
CA GLY A 20 -8.57 4.57 -49.92
C GLY A 20 -7.60 5.63 -49.42
N GLY A 21 -6.72 5.22 -48.50
CA GLY A 21 -5.38 5.79 -48.35
C GLY A 21 -5.25 7.00 -47.42
N TRP A 22 -4.75 6.75 -46.21
CA TRP A 22 -4.13 7.80 -45.39
C TRP A 22 -2.75 8.16 -45.98
N PRO A 23 -2.46 9.42 -46.29
CA PRO A 23 -1.11 9.84 -46.66
C PRO A 23 -0.26 10.11 -45.41
N THR A 24 0.89 9.44 -45.31
CA THR A 24 2.01 9.84 -44.46
C THR A 24 2.66 11.08 -45.06
N ARG A 25 2.85 12.14 -44.27
CA ARG A 25 3.58 13.33 -44.69
C ARG A 25 4.68 13.65 -43.68
N GLU A 26 5.91 13.58 -44.18
CA GLU A 26 7.14 14.13 -43.60
C GLU A 26 7.23 15.65 -43.84
N ASP A 27 8.06 16.28 -43.01
CA ASP A 27 8.72 17.59 -43.12
C ASP A 27 7.88 18.87 -43.11
N VAL A 28 7.95 19.62 -41.99
CA VAL A 28 8.26 21.07 -41.96
C VAL A 28 8.81 21.48 -40.57
N PHE A 29 9.85 22.33 -40.58
CA PHE A 29 10.47 23.13 -39.49
C PHE A 29 11.77 22.59 -38.87
N ALA A 30 12.86 22.85 -39.59
CA ALA A 30 14.16 23.17 -39.02
C ALA A 30 14.23 24.68 -38.78
N GLU A 31 14.47 25.11 -37.54
CA GLU A 31 15.12 26.38 -37.25
C GLU A 31 16.23 26.16 -36.22
N ASP A 32 17.31 26.86 -36.51
CA ASP A 32 18.70 26.72 -36.12
C ASP A 32 19.00 27.65 -34.94
N VAL A 33 19.54 27.14 -33.83
CA VAL A 33 20.12 27.97 -32.77
C VAL A 33 21.31 27.27 -32.08
N GLY A 34 22.50 27.53 -32.62
CA GLY A 34 23.74 27.88 -31.92
C GLY A 34 24.16 27.11 -30.66
N ASP A 35 25.10 26.19 -30.84
CA ASP A 35 25.94 25.62 -29.78
C ASP A 35 26.99 26.64 -29.29
N THR A 36 27.11 26.77 -27.96
CA THR A 36 28.30 27.32 -27.30
C THR A 36 28.91 26.25 -26.40
N GLU A 37 30.11 25.83 -26.76
CA GLU A 37 31.02 24.97 -26.00
C GLU A 37 31.31 25.54 -24.61
N TYR A 38 31.35 24.67 -23.60
CA TYR A 38 32.08 24.93 -22.37
C TYR A 38 32.69 23.64 -21.83
N ASP A 39 34.01 23.54 -21.97
CA ASP A 39 34.84 22.47 -21.44
C ASP A 39 35.04 22.61 -19.93
N GLY A 40 34.97 21.49 -19.22
CA GLY A 40 35.20 21.42 -17.78
C GLY A 40 35.64 20.03 -17.37
N GLU A 41 36.87 19.67 -17.73
CA GLU A 41 37.59 18.50 -17.27
C GLU A 41 37.66 18.43 -15.74
N THR A 42 37.39 17.27 -15.15
CA THR A 42 38.05 16.87 -13.90
C THR A 42 38.35 15.37 -13.92
N SER A 43 39.66 15.12 -13.98
CA SER A 43 40.38 13.86 -13.78
C SER A 43 40.11 13.22 -12.43
N TRP A 44 39.91 11.89 -12.39
CA TRP A 44 40.40 11.03 -11.31
C TRP A 44 40.82 9.67 -11.87
N GLN A 45 42.12 9.40 -11.72
CA GLN A 45 42.82 8.17 -12.07
C GLN A 45 42.40 7.04 -11.14
N ASN A 46 42.20 5.84 -11.68
CA ASN A 46 42.14 4.59 -10.92
C ASN A 46 43.30 3.72 -11.41
N GLU A 47 44.32 3.61 -10.55
CA GLU A 47 45.42 2.65 -10.71
C GLU A 47 44.96 1.24 -10.35
N GLY A 48 45.46 0.27 -11.13
CA GLY A 48 45.08 -1.12 -11.07
C GLY A 48 45.77 -1.94 -9.98
N SER A 49 45.37 -3.20 -9.89
CA SER A 49 46.26 -4.30 -9.54
C SER A 49 45.64 -5.61 -10.04
N ASP A 50 46.17 -6.06 -11.17
CA ASP A 50 46.10 -7.44 -11.62
C ASP A 50 47.03 -8.30 -10.76
N THR A 51 46.56 -9.48 -10.36
CA THR A 51 47.45 -10.58 -9.97
C THR A 51 46.99 -11.83 -10.69
N GLU A 52 47.68 -12.11 -11.80
CA GLU A 52 47.84 -13.44 -12.37
C GLU A 52 48.65 -14.31 -11.40
N LEU A 53 48.21 -15.54 -11.17
CA LEU A 53 49.09 -16.64 -10.81
C LEU A 53 48.61 -17.88 -11.57
N ASP A 54 49.48 -18.32 -12.46
CA ASP A 54 49.41 -19.52 -13.25
C ASP A 54 50.17 -20.66 -12.53
N GLU A 55 50.04 -21.85 -13.11
CA GLU A 55 50.91 -23.04 -12.97
C GLU A 55 50.49 -24.24 -12.11
N THR A 56 50.04 -25.26 -12.85
CA THR A 56 50.43 -26.70 -12.81
C THR A 56 49.94 -27.54 -11.61
N GLY A 57 49.40 -28.76 -11.73
CA GLY A 57 49.45 -29.75 -12.80
C GLY A 57 49.96 -31.07 -12.21
N TYR A 58 49.07 -32.00 -11.82
CA TYR A 58 49.39 -33.43 -11.61
C TYR A 58 48.10 -34.25 -11.69
N GLY A 59 48.08 -35.25 -12.57
CA GLY A 59 46.88 -36.02 -12.93
C GLY A 59 46.71 -37.35 -12.19
N GLY A 60 45.73 -38.13 -12.65
CA GLY A 60 45.70 -39.58 -12.47
C GLY A 60 44.39 -40.20 -11.99
N ALA A 61 43.75 -40.93 -12.92
CA ALA A 61 43.04 -42.21 -12.73
C ALA A 61 41.65 -42.28 -12.06
N GLU A 62 40.67 -42.59 -12.92
CA GLU A 62 39.72 -43.72 -12.92
C GLU A 62 39.17 -44.33 -11.61
N SER A 63 37.83 -44.53 -11.68
CA SER A 63 36.91 -45.46 -11.00
C SER A 63 35.82 -44.67 -10.27
N GLY A 64 34.54 -44.72 -10.65
CA GLY A 64 33.74 -45.93 -10.83
C GLY A 64 33.08 -46.22 -9.49
N GLU A 65 31.85 -45.72 -9.27
CA GLU A 65 30.76 -46.40 -8.55
C GLU A 65 29.54 -45.48 -8.33
N THR A 66 28.45 -45.89 -8.95
CA THR A 66 27.07 -45.46 -8.74
C THR A 66 26.51 -46.09 -7.48
N TYR A 67 26.03 -45.28 -6.53
CA TYR A 67 25.19 -45.76 -5.41
C TYR A 67 23.72 -45.42 -5.65
N THR A 68 22.98 -46.43 -6.10
CA THR A 68 21.52 -46.54 -6.01
C THR A 68 21.18 -47.24 -4.70
N TYR A 69 20.46 -46.56 -3.80
CA TYR A 69 19.79 -47.22 -2.67
C TYR A 69 18.33 -47.49 -3.07
N GLY A 70 18.04 -48.77 -3.34
CA GLY A 70 16.69 -49.31 -3.34
C GLY A 70 16.37 -49.85 -1.95
N ALA A 71 15.15 -49.59 -1.47
CA ALA A 71 14.56 -50.28 -0.32
C ALA A 71 13.15 -50.71 -0.74
N GLU A 72 13.04 -51.98 -1.11
CA GLU A 72 11.81 -52.77 -1.06
C GLU A 72 11.73 -53.48 0.32
N TYR A 73 10.62 -54.20 0.53
CA TYR A 73 10.09 -54.82 1.75
C TYR A 73 9.27 -53.84 2.61
N GLY A 74 8.05 -54.16 3.02
CA GLY A 74 7.32 -55.42 2.97
C GLY A 74 6.04 -55.20 3.75
N GLN A 75 4.94 -55.63 3.17
CA GLN A 75 3.58 -55.53 3.67
C GLN A 75 3.31 -56.77 4.51
N GLU A 76 3.13 -56.64 5.82
CA GLU A 76 2.50 -57.67 6.64
C GLU A 76 1.59 -57.02 7.69
N ASP A 77 0.32 -57.39 7.58
CA ASP A 77 -0.75 -57.17 8.54
C ASP A 77 -0.47 -57.94 9.84
N ALA A 78 -0.76 -57.32 10.98
CA ALA A 78 -0.96 -58.05 12.23
C ALA A 78 -1.95 -57.30 13.11
N ASP A 79 -3.10 -57.95 13.28
CA ASP A 79 -4.17 -57.67 14.22
C ASP A 79 -3.62 -57.44 15.64
N HIS A 80 -4.16 -56.47 16.39
CA HIS A 80 -4.13 -56.54 17.86
C HIS A 80 -5.40 -55.97 18.47
N GLU A 81 -5.88 -56.76 19.43
CA GLU A 81 -7.21 -56.84 19.99
C GLU A 81 -7.59 -55.68 20.91
N GLU A 82 -8.90 -55.50 21.02
CA GLU A 82 -9.55 -54.74 22.08
C GLU A 82 -9.22 -55.32 23.46
N GLY A 83 -8.86 -54.45 24.40
CA GLY A 83 -8.61 -54.80 25.79
C GLY A 83 -9.09 -53.68 26.70
N ASP A 84 -10.34 -53.83 27.14
CA ASP A 84 -10.96 -53.06 28.22
C ASP A 84 -10.12 -53.18 29.51
N LEU A 85 -9.70 -52.04 30.06
CA LEU A 85 -9.23 -51.94 31.43
C LEU A 85 -9.83 -50.69 32.09
N GLU A 86 -10.90 -50.91 32.84
CA GLU A 86 -11.36 -50.02 33.89
C GLU A 86 -10.25 -49.89 34.95
N VAL A 87 -9.88 -48.65 35.29
CA VAL A 87 -9.01 -48.36 36.43
C VAL A 87 -9.69 -47.34 37.32
N ASP A 88 -10.01 -47.81 38.53
CA ASP A 88 -10.49 -47.07 39.69
C ASP A 88 -9.67 -45.80 39.97
N SER A 89 -10.35 -44.67 40.08
CA SER A 89 -9.79 -43.43 40.61
C SER A 89 -9.91 -43.42 42.13
N GLU A 90 -8.93 -44.03 42.82
CA GLU A 90 -8.76 -43.87 44.27
C GLU A 90 -7.52 -42.99 44.57
N THR A 91 -7.80 -42.01 45.43
CA THR A 91 -6.97 -41.00 46.07
C THR A 91 -5.49 -41.36 46.30
N GLY A 92 -4.59 -40.51 45.80
CA GLY A 92 -3.16 -40.51 46.13
C GLY A 92 -2.62 -39.08 46.26
N TYR A 93 -2.49 -38.64 47.52
CA TYR A 93 -1.72 -37.47 47.96
C TYR A 93 -0.28 -37.51 47.44
N PHE A 94 0.24 -36.44 46.82
CA PHE A 94 1.65 -36.02 46.94
C PHE A 94 1.80 -34.50 46.68
N GLU A 95 2.16 -33.82 47.77
CA GLU A 95 3.11 -32.70 47.90
C GLU A 95 3.09 -31.58 46.86
N ALA A 96 2.41 -30.49 47.24
CA ALA A 96 2.69 -29.15 46.73
C ALA A 96 4.13 -28.75 47.11
N ALA A 97 4.90 -28.34 46.11
CA ALA A 97 6.16 -27.64 46.33
C ALA A 97 5.86 -26.19 46.73
N ASP A 98 6.08 -25.90 48.01
CA ASP A 98 6.17 -24.54 48.56
C ASP A 98 7.29 -23.77 47.83
N TYR A 99 6.90 -22.77 47.04
CA TYR A 99 7.79 -21.66 46.74
C TYR A 99 7.66 -20.67 47.88
N ALA A 100 8.69 -20.62 48.71
CA ALA A 100 8.86 -19.66 49.78
C ALA A 100 8.66 -18.23 49.27
N GLU A 101 7.65 -17.55 49.82
CA GLU A 101 7.58 -16.11 49.89
C GLU A 101 8.81 -15.61 50.65
N THR A 102 9.62 -14.78 50.00
CA THR A 102 10.54 -13.91 50.72
C THR A 102 9.77 -12.67 51.15
N ASP A 103 9.41 -12.65 52.43
CA ASP A 103 9.07 -11.46 53.19
C ASP A 103 10.17 -10.40 53.02
N HIS A 104 9.77 -9.24 52.49
CA HIS A 104 10.48 -7.99 52.72
C HIS A 104 9.68 -7.21 53.76
N GLU A 105 9.80 -7.63 55.02
CA GLU A 105 9.44 -6.82 56.18
C GLU A 105 10.42 -5.62 56.27
N ASP A 106 9.82 -4.43 56.33
CA ASP A 106 10.20 -3.29 57.16
C ASP A 106 11.67 -2.87 57.21
N ALA A 107 12.02 -1.93 56.34
CA ALA A 107 13.04 -0.94 56.65
C ALA A 107 12.34 0.35 57.12
N ASP A 108 12.14 0.44 58.44
CA ASP A 108 11.75 1.66 59.15
C ASP A 108 12.73 2.81 58.81
N TYR A 109 12.21 3.83 58.15
CA TYR A 109 12.83 5.15 58.09
C TYR A 109 12.21 6.05 59.18
N GLU A 110 12.45 5.70 60.44
CA GLU A 110 12.27 6.62 61.56
C GLU A 110 13.57 7.43 61.73
N ALA A 111 13.43 8.75 61.53
CA ALA A 111 14.18 9.85 62.13
C ALA A 111 15.69 9.62 62.42
N ALA A 112 16.54 10.01 61.46
CA ALA A 112 17.87 10.51 61.80
C ALA A 112 17.73 11.96 62.30
N ASP A 113 17.79 12.11 63.61
CA ASP A 113 17.83 13.36 64.36
C ASP A 113 19.09 14.15 63.99
N PHE A 114 18.93 15.36 63.44
CA PHE A 114 20.03 16.27 63.04
C PHE A 114 20.25 17.40 64.06
N GLU A 115 19.83 17.22 65.31
CA GLU A 115 20.16 18.16 66.40
C GLU A 115 21.28 17.61 67.29
N ASN A 116 22.56 17.86 66.91
CA ASN A 116 23.75 18.03 67.79
C ASN A 116 25.08 17.72 67.07
N ALA A 117 25.35 18.39 65.95
CA ALA A 117 26.74 18.60 65.55
C ALA A 117 27.17 19.97 66.08
N ASP A 118 27.81 19.95 67.25
CA ASP A 118 28.41 21.10 67.92
C ASP A 118 29.60 21.59 67.07
N TYR A 119 29.47 22.75 66.46
CA TYR A 119 30.47 23.38 65.57
C TYR A 119 31.17 24.56 66.26
N GLU A 120 31.41 24.52 67.57
CA GLU A 120 32.05 25.65 68.29
C GLU A 120 33.60 25.67 68.30
N ASP A 121 34.32 24.70 67.71
CA ASP A 121 35.81 24.68 67.79
C ASP A 121 36.54 24.51 66.44
N ALA A 122 36.08 25.15 65.37
CA ALA A 122 36.88 25.34 64.17
C ALA A 122 37.46 26.77 64.15
N ASP A 123 38.69 26.90 64.65
CA ASP A 123 39.52 28.09 64.58
C ASP A 123 39.81 28.45 63.11
N TYR A 124 39.05 29.42 62.57
CA TYR A 124 39.27 30.04 61.26
C TYR A 124 40.00 31.40 61.41
N GLY A 125 40.89 31.54 62.39
CA GLY A 125 41.86 32.62 62.43
C GLY A 125 42.98 32.41 61.40
N GLU A 126 43.14 33.37 60.49
CA GLU A 126 44.31 33.57 59.62
C GLU A 126 44.39 32.81 58.28
N ALA A 127 43.29 32.79 57.50
CA ALA A 127 43.43 32.77 56.05
C ALA A 127 43.30 34.20 55.53
N ASP A 128 44.43 34.78 55.13
CA ASP A 128 44.56 36.10 54.52
C ASP A 128 43.87 36.09 53.13
N TYR A 129 42.72 36.76 53.02
CA TYR A 129 41.88 36.81 51.81
C TYR A 129 42.02 38.14 51.05
N GLU A 130 43.09 38.92 51.24
CA GLU A 130 43.23 40.23 50.60
C GLU A 130 43.93 40.23 49.21
N ASP A 131 44.36 39.10 48.64
CA ASP A 131 45.18 39.11 47.39
C ASP A 131 44.69 38.18 46.26
N ALA A 132 43.45 37.72 46.28
CA ALA A 132 42.88 37.00 45.14
C ALA A 132 42.23 37.99 44.16
N ASP A 133 43.03 38.56 43.25
CA ASP A 133 42.58 39.27 42.06
C ASP A 133 41.66 38.35 41.23
N TYR A 134 40.34 38.46 41.45
CA TYR A 134 39.29 37.78 40.68
C TYR A 134 38.86 38.57 39.43
N GLU A 135 39.67 39.53 38.95
CA GLU A 135 39.29 40.39 37.81
C GLU A 135 39.57 39.82 36.41
N ASP A 136 40.27 38.69 36.24
CA ASP A 136 40.70 38.19 34.90
C ASP A 136 40.30 36.73 34.59
N ALA A 137 39.25 36.20 35.21
CA ALA A 137 38.63 34.98 34.69
C ALA A 137 37.74 35.37 33.50
N ASP A 138 38.38 35.52 32.33
CA ASP A 138 37.73 35.55 31.02
C ASP A 138 36.81 34.33 30.88
N TYR A 139 35.57 34.46 31.37
CA TYR A 139 34.41 33.68 30.91
C TYR A 139 34.09 34.15 29.49
N GLU A 140 35.07 33.99 28.59
CA GLU A 140 34.87 34.09 27.14
C GLU A 140 33.73 33.13 26.81
N ASP A 141 32.61 33.72 26.42
CA ASP A 141 31.36 33.10 25.97
C ASP A 141 31.64 31.83 25.16
N ALA A 142 31.63 30.67 25.82
CA ALA A 142 31.73 29.39 25.14
C ALA A 142 30.53 29.29 24.21
N GLN A 143 30.79 29.46 22.91
CA GLN A 143 29.73 29.50 21.89
C GLN A 143 28.91 28.20 21.99
N PRO A 144 27.57 28.30 22.02
CA PRO A 144 26.73 27.14 22.20
C PRO A 144 26.99 26.11 21.11
N VAL A 145 27.16 24.84 21.49
CA VAL A 145 27.42 23.76 20.54
C VAL A 145 26.20 23.56 19.66
N SER A 146 26.25 24.09 18.44
CA SER A 146 25.20 23.90 17.44
C SER A 146 25.46 22.65 16.62
N VAL A 147 24.49 21.74 16.55
CA VAL A 147 24.49 20.61 15.63
C VAL A 147 23.71 20.99 14.38
N THR A 148 24.38 21.01 13.25
CA THR A 148 23.76 21.22 11.93
C THR A 148 22.88 20.02 11.56
N PRO A 149 21.70 20.22 10.94
CA PRO A 149 20.90 19.12 10.40
C PRO A 149 21.74 18.23 9.48
N GLY A 150 21.53 16.92 9.53
CA GLY A 150 22.41 15.99 8.82
C GLY A 150 21.82 14.61 8.60
N ARG A 151 22.59 13.80 7.86
CA ARG A 151 22.23 12.43 7.50
C ARG A 151 23.45 11.52 7.45
N LEU A 152 23.27 10.27 7.84
CA LEU A 152 24.29 9.23 7.74
C LEU A 152 23.71 7.95 7.12
N LEU A 153 24.40 7.42 6.12
CA LEU A 153 24.07 6.13 5.50
C LEU A 153 25.03 5.04 6.00
N VAL A 154 24.50 4.04 6.69
CA VAL A 154 25.28 2.88 7.12
C VAL A 154 25.08 1.77 6.09
N LYS A 155 26.09 1.58 5.22
CA LYS A 155 26.03 0.56 4.16
C LYS A 155 25.85 -0.86 4.74
N ARG A 156 26.52 -1.17 5.84
CA ARG A 156 26.49 -2.48 6.51
C ARG A 156 26.37 -2.29 8.02
N HIS A 157 25.28 -2.74 8.61
CA HIS A 157 25.06 -2.66 10.06
C HIS A 157 25.17 -4.06 10.69
N PRO A 158 25.97 -4.27 11.76
CA PRO A 158 26.18 -5.61 12.33
C PRO A 158 24.88 -6.36 12.68
N LEU A 159 23.93 -5.69 13.34
CA LEU A 159 22.64 -6.30 13.71
C LEU A 159 21.77 -6.66 12.49
N LEU A 160 21.91 -5.94 11.38
CA LEU A 160 21.08 -6.11 10.17
C LEU A 160 21.81 -6.93 9.10
N ARG A 161 23.03 -7.42 9.37
CA ARG A 161 23.87 -8.13 8.39
C ARG A 161 23.19 -9.39 7.83
N SER A 162 22.35 -10.05 8.62
CA SER A 162 21.58 -11.24 8.20
C SER A 162 20.33 -10.89 7.38
N HIS A 163 19.97 -9.61 7.27
CA HIS A 163 18.83 -9.19 6.46
C HIS A 163 19.17 -9.32 4.96
N ALA A 164 18.37 -10.07 4.19
CA ALA A 164 18.48 -10.11 2.74
C ALA A 164 17.93 -8.81 2.13
N GLY A 165 18.58 -8.27 1.10
CA GLY A 165 18.18 -7.04 0.43
C GLY A 165 19.35 -6.16 -0.01
N THR A 166 19.03 -5.03 -0.63
CA THR A 166 20.02 -4.10 -1.19
C THR A 166 20.43 -3.03 -0.16
N PRO A 167 21.74 -2.81 0.09
CA PRO A 167 22.23 -1.71 0.94
C PRO A 167 21.71 -0.32 0.51
N PRO A 168 21.72 0.69 1.42
CA PRO A 168 22.25 0.65 2.78
C PRO A 168 21.37 -0.11 3.77
N ASP A 169 21.96 -0.54 4.89
CA ASP A 169 21.26 -1.26 5.96
C ASP A 169 20.52 -0.31 6.90
N LEU A 170 21.03 0.91 7.08
CA LEU A 170 20.46 1.91 7.99
C LEU A 170 20.59 3.30 7.38
N LEU A 171 19.53 4.10 7.50
CA LEU A 171 19.54 5.54 7.29
C LEU A 171 19.29 6.23 8.64
N LEU A 172 20.16 7.16 8.99
CA LEU A 172 20.02 8.07 10.12
C LEU A 172 19.84 9.50 9.60
N GLU A 173 18.90 10.25 10.17
CA GLU A 173 18.73 11.69 9.90
C GLU A 173 18.44 12.44 11.19
N TRP A 174 18.91 13.67 11.31
CA TRP A 174 18.68 14.53 12.47
C TRP A 174 18.43 15.98 12.06
N ASN A 175 17.64 16.69 12.87
CA ASN A 175 17.38 18.11 12.67
C ASN A 175 18.47 18.98 13.30
N GLY A 176 18.40 20.29 13.03
CA GLY A 176 19.30 21.25 13.67
C GLY A 176 18.92 21.44 15.13
N MET A 177 19.91 21.49 16.00
CA MET A 177 19.72 21.60 17.45
C MET A 177 20.85 22.40 18.11
N VAL A 178 20.54 23.07 19.21
CA VAL A 178 21.48 23.88 19.98
C VAL A 178 21.65 23.22 21.34
N GLU A 179 22.88 22.87 21.69
CA GLU A 179 23.27 22.23 22.95
C GLU A 179 22.41 21.01 23.34
N PRO A 180 22.24 20.02 22.44
CA PRO A 180 21.40 18.89 22.78
C PRO A 180 22.10 18.04 23.86
N SER A 181 21.49 17.91 25.03
CA SER A 181 21.87 16.91 26.04
C SER A 181 21.03 15.63 25.91
N VAL A 182 19.86 15.73 25.28
CA VAL A 182 18.96 14.63 25.00
C VAL A 182 18.34 14.76 23.60
N VAL A 183 17.99 13.63 22.99
CA VAL A 183 17.28 13.59 21.71
C VAL A 183 16.14 12.58 21.75
N ASP A 184 15.04 12.91 21.08
CA ASP A 184 13.99 11.92 20.82
C ASP A 184 14.44 11.00 19.68
N VAL A 185 14.17 9.70 19.84
CA VAL A 185 14.55 8.68 18.86
C VAL A 185 13.31 8.13 18.19
N VAL A 186 13.24 8.24 16.87
CA VAL A 186 12.14 7.72 16.05
C VAL A 186 12.62 6.54 15.23
N VAL A 187 11.98 5.38 15.36
CA VAL A 187 12.28 4.20 14.54
C VAL A 187 11.10 3.89 13.63
N HIS A 188 11.33 3.81 12.32
CA HIS A 188 10.28 3.48 11.35
C HIS A 188 10.42 2.07 10.76
N LEU A 189 9.39 1.25 10.94
CA LEU A 189 9.28 -0.09 10.40
C LEU A 189 8.47 -0.06 9.10
N HIS A 190 9.17 -0.10 7.96
CA HIS A 190 8.54 -0.04 6.66
C HIS A 190 7.84 -1.36 6.27
N GLY A 191 6.83 -1.29 5.41
CA GLY A 191 6.18 -2.48 4.86
C GLY A 191 6.80 -3.05 3.58
N TYR A 192 5.99 -3.80 2.85
CA TYR A 192 6.39 -4.53 1.64
C TYR A 192 6.83 -3.59 0.52
N ALA A 193 7.67 -4.07 -0.40
CA ALA A 193 8.22 -3.28 -1.49
C ALA A 193 8.10 -4.01 -2.82
N GLY A 194 7.41 -3.40 -3.79
CA GLY A 194 7.24 -3.97 -5.13
C GLY A 194 8.56 -4.19 -5.87
N GLN A 195 9.65 -3.54 -5.44
CA GLN A 195 10.99 -3.72 -5.96
C GLN A 195 11.64 -5.05 -5.53
N GLY A 196 11.02 -5.81 -4.63
CA GLY A 196 11.59 -7.05 -4.08
C GLY A 196 13.00 -6.82 -3.56
N ALA A 197 13.93 -7.76 -3.82
CA ALA A 197 15.32 -7.69 -3.35
C ALA A 197 16.07 -6.40 -3.73
N ALA A 198 15.66 -5.74 -4.82
CA ALA A 198 16.25 -4.49 -5.30
C ALA A 198 15.76 -3.23 -4.54
N MET A 199 14.94 -3.39 -3.50
CA MET A 199 14.51 -2.27 -2.67
C MET A 199 15.72 -1.61 -1.99
N ASN A 200 15.91 -0.32 -2.28
CA ASN A 200 16.82 0.56 -1.57
C ASN A 200 16.03 1.46 -0.60
N ILE A 201 16.41 1.48 0.68
CA ILE A 201 15.65 2.19 1.71
C ILE A 201 15.59 3.71 1.50
N VAL A 202 16.66 4.31 0.96
CA VAL A 202 16.72 5.76 0.73
C VAL A 202 15.83 6.15 -0.44
N LYS A 203 15.88 5.38 -1.54
CA LYS A 203 15.13 5.72 -2.76
C LYS A 203 13.66 5.34 -2.66
N HIS A 204 13.33 4.22 -2.03
CA HIS A 204 11.98 3.63 -2.13
C HIS A 204 11.19 3.67 -0.82
N LYS A 205 11.84 3.82 0.35
CA LYS A 205 11.15 3.78 1.65
C LYS A 205 11.15 5.12 2.37
N LYS A 206 12.26 5.85 2.41
CA LYS A 206 12.32 7.19 3.01
C LYS A 206 11.25 8.14 2.47
N PRO A 207 10.98 8.24 1.14
CA PRO A 207 9.98 9.18 0.63
C PRO A 207 8.54 8.88 1.05
N ILE A 208 8.28 7.67 1.56
CA ILE A 208 6.96 7.20 1.98
C ILE A 208 6.90 6.78 3.45
N SER A 209 7.94 7.05 4.25
CA SER A 209 7.99 6.64 5.66
C SER A 209 7.36 7.66 6.61
N GLY A 210 7.18 8.90 6.16
CA GLY A 210 6.75 10.02 7.01
C GLY A 210 7.82 10.49 8.01
N LEU A 211 9.08 10.11 7.76
CA LEU A 211 10.22 10.51 8.59
C LEU A 211 10.77 11.84 8.09
N ASP A 212 9.97 12.90 8.16
CA ASP A 212 10.31 14.19 7.59
C ASP A 212 10.17 15.28 8.67
N PHE A 213 11.14 16.20 8.73
CA PHE A 213 11.13 17.33 9.67
C PHE A 213 10.27 18.51 9.19
N THR A 214 9.77 18.45 7.95
CA THR A 214 8.89 19.42 7.31
C THR A 214 7.87 18.69 6.44
N ASP A 215 6.84 19.39 5.93
CA ASP A 215 5.90 18.79 4.97
C ASP A 215 6.64 18.44 3.66
N PRO A 216 6.72 17.15 3.25
CA PRO A 216 7.40 16.76 2.02
C PRO A 216 6.67 17.22 0.75
N ALA A 217 5.45 17.74 0.84
CA ALA A 217 4.75 18.41 -0.25
C ALA A 217 4.90 19.94 -0.21
N ASN A 218 5.23 20.51 0.95
CA ASN A 218 5.44 21.94 1.13
C ASN A 218 6.55 22.21 2.16
N PRO A 219 7.84 22.15 1.77
CA PRO A 219 8.97 22.19 2.71
C PRO A 219 9.08 23.44 3.58
N SER A 220 8.39 24.54 3.24
CA SER A 220 8.30 25.73 4.09
C SER A 220 7.41 25.54 5.31
N THR A 221 6.60 24.48 5.34
CA THR A 221 5.77 24.13 6.49
C THR A 221 6.63 23.36 7.49
N VAL A 222 6.95 24.04 8.60
CA VAL A 222 7.76 23.47 9.68
C VAL A 222 7.02 22.31 10.31
N GLY A 223 7.71 21.18 10.46
CA GLY A 223 7.27 20.02 11.22
C GLY A 223 7.94 20.00 12.59
N ARG A 224 8.66 18.92 12.85
CA ARG A 224 9.26 18.67 14.16
C ARG A 224 10.53 19.49 14.40
N THR A 225 10.53 20.30 15.46
CA THR A 225 11.66 21.15 15.87
C THR A 225 12.44 20.65 17.08
N ALA A 226 11.85 19.77 17.91
CA ALA A 226 12.54 19.18 19.05
C ALA A 226 13.78 18.37 18.60
N PRO A 227 14.90 18.35 19.35
CA PRO A 227 16.09 17.55 19.02
C PRO A 227 15.74 16.09 18.77
N THR A 228 16.00 15.58 17.56
CA THR A 228 15.49 14.28 17.14
C THR A 228 16.44 13.53 16.21
N LEU A 229 16.57 12.23 16.46
CA LEU A 229 17.25 11.27 15.60
C LEU A 229 16.23 10.31 14.97
N LEU A 230 16.11 10.34 13.65
CA LEU A 230 15.28 9.43 12.85
C LEU A 230 16.10 8.22 12.41
N ILE A 231 15.55 7.03 12.58
CA ILE A 231 16.18 5.75 12.27
C ILE A 231 15.28 4.97 11.30
N LEU A 232 15.79 4.69 10.10
CA LEU A 232 15.12 3.86 9.10
C LEU A 232 15.97 2.61 8.81
N PRO A 233 15.69 1.47 9.48
CA PRO A 233 16.36 0.20 9.20
C PRO A 233 15.82 -0.46 7.92
N ARG A 234 16.71 -1.15 7.21
CA ARG A 234 16.34 -2.05 6.11
C ARG A 234 15.74 -3.34 6.64
N GLY A 235 14.53 -3.66 6.18
CA GLY A 235 13.92 -4.97 6.43
C GLY A 235 14.67 -6.13 5.74
N HIS A 236 14.39 -7.34 6.20
CA HIS A 236 14.79 -8.60 5.57
C HIS A 236 13.81 -8.97 4.45
N HIS A 237 14.28 -8.99 3.21
CA HIS A 237 13.49 -9.44 2.05
C HIS A 237 13.23 -10.94 2.15
N GLN A 238 11.97 -11.32 2.28
CA GLN A 238 11.56 -12.71 2.50
C GLN A 238 10.39 -13.06 1.59
N PRO A 239 10.62 -13.43 0.32
CA PRO A 239 9.59 -13.52 -0.69
C PRO A 239 8.59 -14.70 -0.53
N LYS A 240 8.51 -15.32 0.66
CA LYS A 240 7.61 -16.45 0.94
C LYS A 240 6.15 -16.05 0.70
N GLY A 241 5.56 -16.58 -0.36
CA GLY A 241 4.18 -16.31 -0.80
C GLY A 241 3.97 -14.96 -1.50
N ASN A 242 4.80 -13.96 -1.20
CA ASN A 242 4.71 -12.63 -1.78
C ASN A 242 6.11 -12.07 -2.12
N PRO A 243 6.44 -11.81 -3.39
CA PRO A 243 7.76 -11.33 -3.79
C PRO A 243 8.12 -9.95 -3.22
N ALA A 244 7.13 -9.18 -2.74
CA ALA A 244 7.32 -7.88 -2.13
C ALA A 244 7.54 -7.93 -0.61
N ARG A 245 7.47 -9.11 0.03
CA ARG A 245 7.46 -9.24 1.49
C ARG A 245 8.80 -8.84 2.13
N TYR A 246 8.68 -8.01 3.18
CA TYR A 246 9.76 -7.58 4.05
C TYR A 246 9.37 -7.80 5.51
N THR A 247 10.32 -8.29 6.32
CA THR A 247 10.16 -8.55 7.76
C THR A 247 11.34 -7.96 8.55
N PHE A 248 11.31 -7.98 9.89
CA PHE A 248 12.40 -7.45 10.73
C PHE A 248 12.89 -8.46 11.79
N PRO A 249 13.27 -9.69 11.41
CA PRO A 249 13.57 -10.77 12.35
C PRO A 249 14.73 -10.46 13.32
N ALA A 250 15.68 -9.59 12.93
CA ALA A 250 16.75 -9.18 13.84
C ALA A 250 16.29 -8.19 14.92
N LEU A 251 15.22 -7.43 14.67
CA LEU A 251 14.75 -6.37 15.58
C LEU A 251 13.62 -6.82 16.51
N THR A 252 12.91 -7.90 16.17
CA THR A 252 11.80 -8.41 16.99
C THR A 252 12.25 -9.19 18.22
N LYS A 253 13.55 -9.44 18.39
CA LYS A 253 14.10 -10.12 19.56
C LYS A 253 14.22 -9.14 20.75
N PRO A 254 13.97 -9.58 22.00
CA PRO A 254 14.19 -8.76 23.18
C PRO A 254 15.57 -8.09 23.19
N GLY A 255 15.61 -6.80 23.51
CA GLY A 255 16.83 -5.99 23.57
C GLY A 255 17.50 -5.65 22.22
N ALA A 256 17.06 -6.23 21.11
CA ALA A 256 17.70 -5.97 19.81
C ALA A 256 17.44 -4.54 19.29
N LEU A 257 16.22 -4.04 19.45
CA LEU A 257 15.88 -2.66 19.11
C LEU A 257 16.71 -1.66 19.95
N HIS A 258 16.89 -1.90 21.24
CA HIS A 258 17.71 -1.06 22.10
C HIS A 258 19.17 -1.01 21.61
N ARG A 259 19.77 -2.16 21.25
CA ARG A 259 21.12 -2.19 20.66
C ARG A 259 21.23 -1.42 19.33
N LEU A 260 20.18 -1.42 18.50
CA LEU A 260 20.14 -0.60 17.28
C LEU A 260 20.15 0.90 17.63
N ILE A 261 19.40 1.29 18.65
CA ILE A 261 19.29 2.69 19.10
C ILE A 261 20.62 3.16 19.69
N GLU A 262 21.26 2.37 20.55
CA GLU A 262 22.56 2.71 21.14
C GLU A 262 23.65 2.88 20.07
N ASP A 263 23.73 1.97 19.07
CA ASP A 263 24.67 2.13 17.94
C ASP A 263 24.33 3.37 17.09
N ALA A 264 23.05 3.69 16.90
CA ALA A 264 22.63 4.89 16.18
C ALA A 264 23.00 6.18 16.93
N LEU A 265 22.84 6.22 18.25
CA LEU A 265 23.25 7.35 19.10
C LEU A 265 24.77 7.52 19.10
N ALA A 266 25.53 6.42 19.20
CA ALA A 266 26.99 6.46 19.10
C ALA A 266 27.46 6.99 17.74
N ARG A 267 26.82 6.57 16.64
CA ARG A 267 27.11 7.10 15.29
C ARG A 267 26.73 8.56 15.13
N PHE A 268 25.59 8.97 15.70
CA PHE A 268 25.18 10.36 15.74
C PHE A 268 26.23 11.21 16.46
N GLY A 269 26.71 10.77 17.63
CA GLY A 269 27.74 11.50 18.37
C GLY A 269 29.08 11.56 17.65
N ALA A 270 29.49 10.47 16.99
CA ALA A 270 30.68 10.46 16.14
C ALA A 270 30.55 11.41 14.93
N ALA A 271 29.34 11.56 14.37
CA ALA A 271 29.09 12.44 13.23
C ALA A 271 28.95 13.92 13.59
N THR A 272 28.60 14.23 14.84
CA THR A 272 28.25 15.60 15.28
C THR A 272 29.18 16.16 16.36
N GLY A 273 30.08 15.34 16.91
CA GLY A 273 30.92 15.72 18.04
C GLY A 273 30.16 15.88 19.36
N THR A 274 28.88 15.48 19.42
CA THR A 274 28.01 15.70 20.59
C THR A 274 27.52 14.40 21.19
N THR A 275 27.63 14.24 22.51
CA THR A 275 27.10 13.08 23.23
C THR A 275 25.70 13.39 23.75
N VAL A 276 24.72 12.57 23.38
CA VAL A 276 23.31 12.75 23.76
C VAL A 276 22.74 11.49 24.40
N ARG A 277 21.77 11.65 25.29
CA ARG A 277 20.95 10.55 25.81
C ARG A 277 19.61 10.46 25.08
N ARG A 278 19.00 9.29 25.01
CA ARG A 278 17.61 9.15 24.52
C ARG A 278 16.66 9.84 25.50
N ASN A 279 15.80 10.71 25.00
CA ASN A 279 14.64 11.25 25.70
C ASN A 279 13.43 10.32 25.49
N ARG A 280 12.66 10.52 24.42
CA ARG A 280 11.54 9.64 24.04
C ARG A 280 11.96 8.59 23.01
N LEU A 281 11.31 7.42 23.05
CA LEU A 281 11.26 6.46 21.96
C LEU A 281 9.91 6.49 21.27
N ILE A 282 9.93 6.80 19.98
CA ILE A 282 8.75 6.85 19.11
C ILE A 282 8.87 5.71 18.10
N LEU A 283 7.93 4.77 18.12
CA LEU A 283 7.86 3.70 17.12
C LEU A 283 6.81 4.04 16.08
N THR A 284 7.21 3.97 14.82
CA THR A 284 6.30 4.15 13.69
C THR A 284 6.32 2.92 12.80
N ALA A 285 5.17 2.52 12.27
CA ALA A 285 5.08 1.37 11.37
C ALA A 285 4.10 1.61 10.23
N HIS A 286 4.45 1.13 9.05
CA HIS A 286 3.60 1.20 7.85
C HIS A 286 3.38 -0.18 7.25
N SER A 287 2.16 -0.47 6.81
CA SER A 287 1.84 -1.67 6.06
C SER A 287 2.32 -2.95 6.80
N GLY A 288 3.03 -3.87 6.11
CA GLY A 288 3.59 -5.08 6.73
C GLY A 288 4.57 -4.84 7.89
N GLY A 289 5.08 -3.62 8.09
CA GLY A 289 5.93 -3.27 9.23
C GLY A 289 5.21 -3.37 10.58
N GLY A 290 3.87 -3.32 10.59
CA GLY A 290 3.08 -3.48 11.81
C GLY A 290 3.24 -4.85 12.47
N ALA A 291 3.57 -5.90 11.72
CA ALA A 291 3.87 -7.22 12.30
C ALA A 291 5.10 -7.17 13.22
N ALA A 292 6.16 -6.50 12.78
CA ALA A 292 7.35 -6.32 13.60
C ALA A 292 7.08 -5.40 14.80
N LEU A 293 6.26 -4.36 14.62
CA LEU A 293 5.84 -3.51 15.73
C LEU A 293 5.13 -4.31 16.82
N MET A 294 4.17 -5.18 16.49
CA MET A 294 3.45 -5.98 17.50
C MET A 294 4.41 -6.88 18.27
N ALA A 295 5.38 -7.52 17.59
CA ALA A 295 6.38 -8.35 18.25
C ALA A 295 7.31 -7.54 19.17
N ILE A 296 7.68 -6.32 18.76
CA ILE A 296 8.51 -5.41 19.57
C ILE A 296 7.74 -4.93 20.81
N LEU A 297 6.47 -4.56 20.67
CA LEU A 297 5.63 -4.11 21.80
C LEU A 297 5.41 -5.22 22.85
N GLY A 298 5.62 -6.49 22.50
CA GLY A 298 5.60 -7.59 23.47
C GLY A 298 6.73 -7.55 24.51
N HIS A 299 7.79 -6.76 24.28
CA HIS A 299 8.94 -6.68 25.21
C HIS A 299 9.58 -5.29 25.31
N THR A 300 9.17 -4.33 24.50
CA THR A 300 9.66 -2.94 24.51
C THR A 300 8.52 -1.99 24.81
N ASP A 301 8.76 -1.04 25.71
CA ASP A 301 7.77 -0.04 26.13
C ASP A 301 8.14 1.36 25.57
N PRO A 302 7.77 1.67 24.31
CA PRO A 302 8.01 2.99 23.73
C PRO A 302 7.08 4.04 24.36
N ASP A 303 7.47 5.31 24.23
CA ASP A 303 6.70 6.45 24.71
C ASP A 303 5.56 6.80 23.75
N GLU A 304 5.77 6.61 22.44
CA GLU A 304 4.76 6.88 21.41
C GLU A 304 4.74 5.79 20.34
N VAL A 305 3.54 5.54 19.81
CA VAL A 305 3.32 4.57 18.73
C VAL A 305 2.44 5.18 17.64
N HIS A 306 2.95 5.22 16.40
CA HIS A 306 2.19 5.62 15.22
C HIS A 306 2.08 4.46 14.24
N THR A 307 0.87 4.10 13.84
CA THR A 307 0.62 3.07 12.82
C THR A 307 -0.09 3.67 11.63
N PHE A 308 0.46 3.39 10.45
CA PHE A 308 -0.05 3.84 9.17
C PHE A 308 -0.50 2.60 8.39
N ASP A 309 -1.77 2.29 8.52
CA ASP A 309 -2.45 1.19 7.82
C ASP A 309 -1.66 -0.11 7.91
N ALA A 310 -1.32 -0.48 9.15
CA ALA A 310 -0.30 -1.50 9.44
C ALA A 310 -0.81 -2.69 10.29
N LEU A 311 -2.06 -2.64 10.75
CA LEU A 311 -2.61 -3.61 11.70
C LEU A 311 -3.23 -4.82 10.99
N TYR A 312 -2.43 -5.62 10.28
CA TYR A 312 -2.90 -6.84 9.61
C TYR A 312 -3.06 -8.05 10.55
N ASN A 313 -2.39 -8.02 11.70
CA ASN A 313 -2.36 -9.11 12.68
C ASN A 313 -3.14 -8.71 13.95
N ASP A 314 -3.24 -9.64 14.91
CA ASP A 314 -3.86 -9.36 16.20
C ASP A 314 -3.17 -8.18 16.92
N PRO A 315 -3.88 -7.07 17.20
CA PRO A 315 -3.33 -5.88 17.83
C PRO A 315 -3.23 -6.00 19.36
N LYS A 316 -3.26 -7.20 19.93
CA LYS A 316 -3.29 -7.40 21.40
C LYS A 316 -2.13 -6.68 22.10
N ALA A 317 -0.90 -6.83 21.63
CA ALA A 317 0.27 -6.17 22.21
C ALA A 317 0.14 -4.63 22.23
N LEU A 318 -0.42 -4.06 21.15
CA LEU A 318 -0.69 -2.62 21.07
C LEU A 318 -1.79 -2.18 22.03
N ILE A 319 -2.86 -2.97 22.16
CA ILE A 319 -3.95 -2.73 23.10
C ILE A 319 -3.45 -2.77 24.54
N ASP A 320 -2.64 -3.76 24.89
CA ASP A 320 -2.08 -3.91 26.24
C ASP A 320 -1.16 -2.74 26.58
N TRP A 321 -0.28 -2.36 25.64
CA TRP A 321 0.58 -1.17 25.77
C TRP A 321 -0.26 0.11 25.93
N ALA A 322 -1.29 0.30 25.10
CA ALA A 322 -2.13 1.50 25.16
C ALA A 322 -2.87 1.60 26.50
N ARG A 323 -3.41 0.48 27.02
CA ARG A 323 -4.07 0.44 28.34
C ARG A 323 -3.11 0.84 29.45
N LYS A 324 -1.90 0.29 29.45
CA LYS A 324 -0.86 0.63 30.42
C LYS A 324 -0.56 2.14 30.39
N ARG A 325 -0.34 2.70 29.21
CA ARG A 325 0.01 4.11 29.01
C ARG A 325 -1.13 5.05 29.40
N MET A 326 -2.37 4.75 28.97
CA MET A 326 -3.57 5.50 29.38
C MET A 326 -3.79 5.48 30.90
N ALA A 327 -3.59 4.32 31.56
CA ALA A 327 -3.75 4.21 33.02
C ALA A 327 -2.78 5.11 33.79
N THR A 328 -1.57 5.31 33.25
CA THR A 328 -0.56 6.21 33.82
C THR A 328 -0.71 7.68 33.38
N GLY A 329 -1.61 7.97 32.44
CA GLY A 329 -1.72 9.30 31.83
C GLY A 329 -0.50 9.70 30.98
N THR A 330 0.29 8.72 30.50
CA THR A 330 1.50 8.96 29.70
C THR A 330 1.35 8.45 28.27
N GLY A 331 2.23 8.90 27.38
CA GLY A 331 2.38 8.39 26.02
C GLY A 331 1.35 8.86 25.00
N ALA A 332 1.55 8.44 23.75
CA ALA A 332 0.65 8.77 22.63
C ALA A 332 0.51 7.64 21.61
N LEU A 333 -0.72 7.39 21.16
CA LEU A 333 -1.08 6.42 20.15
C LEU A 333 -1.83 7.07 19.00
N ARG A 334 -1.32 6.89 17.78
CA ARG A 334 -2.02 7.26 16.55
C ARG A 334 -2.14 6.06 15.62
N VAL A 335 -3.38 5.69 15.29
CA VAL A 335 -3.68 4.65 14.30
C VAL A 335 -4.44 5.28 13.14
N LEU A 336 -3.84 5.27 11.96
CA LEU A 336 -4.46 5.73 10.72
C LEU A 336 -4.72 4.53 9.84
N TYR A 337 -5.95 4.32 9.37
CA TYR A 337 -6.29 3.16 8.54
C TYR A 337 -7.32 3.49 7.47
N ARG A 338 -7.36 2.65 6.43
CA ARG A 338 -8.34 2.75 5.36
C ARG A 338 -9.55 1.84 5.68
N PRO A 339 -10.78 2.38 5.71
CA PRO A 339 -11.96 1.55 5.95
C PRO A 339 -12.15 0.54 4.81
N GLY A 340 -12.63 -0.67 5.14
CA GLY A 340 -12.84 -1.75 4.17
C GLY A 340 -11.58 -2.50 3.74
N GLU A 341 -10.39 -2.14 4.24
CA GLU A 341 -9.14 -2.86 3.93
C GLU A 341 -8.75 -3.85 5.04
N GLY A 342 -7.77 -4.73 4.74
CA GLY A 342 -7.39 -5.84 5.62
C GLY A 342 -6.91 -5.45 7.04
N THR A 343 -6.62 -4.18 7.29
CA THR A 343 -6.20 -3.63 8.59
C THR A 343 -7.36 -3.02 9.40
N ALA A 344 -8.52 -2.79 8.76
CA ALA A 344 -9.60 -2.02 9.32
C ALA A 344 -10.16 -2.66 10.59
N ARG A 345 -10.42 -3.97 10.54
CA ARG A 345 -10.95 -4.73 11.67
C ARG A 345 -10.08 -4.63 12.93
N ALA A 346 -8.76 -4.79 12.79
CA ALA A 346 -7.84 -4.68 13.91
C ALA A 346 -7.74 -3.23 14.42
N SER A 347 -7.71 -2.26 13.50
CA SER A 347 -7.73 -0.84 13.85
C SER A 347 -8.97 -0.46 14.64
N GLU A 348 -10.15 -0.95 14.25
CA GLU A 348 -11.41 -0.72 14.95
C GLU A 348 -11.44 -1.38 16.33
N ARG A 349 -10.82 -2.55 16.51
CA ARG A 349 -10.63 -3.14 17.84
C ARG A 349 -9.80 -2.23 18.76
N VAL A 350 -8.74 -1.62 18.23
CA VAL A 350 -7.94 -0.63 18.98
C VAL A 350 -8.80 0.61 19.28
N ALA A 351 -9.60 1.07 18.31
CA ALA A 351 -10.49 2.22 18.46
C ALA A 351 -11.47 2.06 19.63
N THR A 352 -12.05 0.87 19.79
CA THR A 352 -12.94 0.55 20.92
C THR A 352 -12.24 0.70 22.26
N VAL A 353 -10.96 0.31 22.36
CA VAL A 353 -10.21 0.41 23.62
C VAL A 353 -9.84 1.85 23.94
N VAL A 354 -9.34 2.61 22.96
CA VAL A 354 -8.87 3.99 23.22
C VAL A 354 -10.01 5.01 23.29
N GLY A 355 -11.18 4.70 22.72
CA GLY A 355 -12.33 5.59 22.72
C GLY A 355 -12.80 5.98 24.13
N GLY A 356 -12.52 5.16 25.14
CA GLY A 356 -12.85 5.46 26.54
C GLY A 356 -11.91 6.44 27.24
N ALA A 357 -10.73 6.73 26.68
CA ALA A 357 -9.71 7.53 27.38
C ALA A 357 -9.94 9.05 27.30
N ALA A 358 -10.84 9.52 26.43
CA ALA A 358 -11.11 10.95 26.18
C ALA A 358 -9.84 11.81 26.00
N SER A 359 -8.73 11.21 25.56
CA SER A 359 -7.42 11.85 25.48
C SER A 359 -7.09 12.19 24.03
N PRO A 360 -6.63 13.43 23.74
CA PRO A 360 -6.21 13.78 22.39
C PRO A 360 -4.96 13.00 21.93
N ASN A 361 -4.24 12.37 22.85
CA ASN A 361 -3.03 11.59 22.57
C ASN A 361 -3.32 10.16 22.12
N PHE A 362 -4.54 9.65 22.29
CA PHE A 362 -4.90 8.27 21.92
C PHE A 362 -6.05 8.28 20.91
N ARG A 363 -5.71 8.19 19.62
CA ARG A 363 -6.70 8.28 18.53
C ARG A 363 -6.54 7.17 17.50
N VAL A 364 -7.69 6.72 17.00
CA VAL A 364 -7.80 5.86 15.82
C VAL A 364 -8.68 6.56 14.80
N GLU A 365 -8.13 6.81 13.62
CA GLU A 365 -8.70 7.69 12.61
C GLU A 365 -8.78 7.00 11.24
N ARG A 366 -9.91 7.17 10.57
CA ARG A 366 -10.15 6.68 9.20
C ARG A 366 -9.57 7.67 8.19
N THR A 367 -8.98 7.18 7.12
CA THR A 367 -8.44 8.02 6.05
C THR A 367 -8.79 7.52 4.65
N ARG A 368 -8.95 8.44 3.71
CA ARG A 368 -9.08 8.16 2.26
C ARG A 368 -7.74 8.26 1.52
N VAL A 369 -6.67 8.64 2.21
CA VAL A 369 -5.34 8.75 1.61
C VAL A 369 -4.88 7.37 1.13
N PRO A 370 -4.32 7.24 -0.09
CA PRO A 370 -3.85 5.96 -0.61
C PRO A 370 -2.85 5.29 0.35
N HIS A 371 -2.93 3.96 0.46
CA HIS A 371 -2.15 3.17 1.42
C HIS A 371 -0.67 3.58 1.57
N ASN A 372 0.04 3.76 0.45
CA ASN A 372 1.46 4.11 0.45
C ASN A 372 1.76 5.58 0.78
N ASP A 373 0.75 6.46 0.72
CA ASP A 373 0.90 7.89 0.93
C ASP A 373 0.55 8.33 2.37
N ILE A 374 -0.07 7.44 3.16
CA ILE A 374 -0.52 7.75 4.53
C ILE A 374 0.66 8.25 5.40
N PRO A 375 1.82 7.55 5.50
CA PRO A 375 2.91 8.04 6.34
C PRO A 375 3.49 9.36 5.81
N ARG A 376 3.68 9.47 4.49
CA ARG A 376 4.17 10.72 3.87
C ARG A 376 3.25 11.91 4.19
N ARG A 377 1.94 11.69 4.18
CA ARG A 377 0.95 12.74 4.39
C ARG A 377 0.86 13.20 5.85
N PHE A 378 0.92 12.26 6.79
CA PHE A 378 0.60 12.54 8.19
C PHE A 378 1.79 12.40 9.15
N GLY A 379 2.84 11.67 8.78
CA GLY A 379 3.97 11.35 9.66
C GLY A 379 4.67 12.58 10.21
N TRP A 380 5.00 13.56 9.36
CA TRP A 380 5.63 14.81 9.79
C TRP A 380 4.75 15.64 10.75
N GLN A 381 3.43 15.60 10.59
CA GLN A 381 2.48 16.28 11.48
C GLN A 381 2.48 15.62 12.87
N LEU A 382 2.43 14.28 12.90
CA LEU A 382 2.46 13.50 14.14
C LEU A 382 3.80 13.59 14.86
N LEU A 383 4.89 13.68 14.12
CA LEU A 383 6.22 13.93 14.67
C LEU A 383 6.31 15.32 15.29
N ALA A 384 5.67 16.34 14.68
CA ALA A 384 5.61 17.67 15.27
C ALA A 384 4.77 17.69 16.55
N ASP A 385 3.59 17.08 16.52
CA ASP A 385 2.66 16.98 17.64
C ASP A 385 1.76 15.74 17.51
N ALA A 386 1.98 14.76 18.39
CA ALA A 386 1.23 13.51 18.40
C ALA A 386 -0.26 13.71 18.75
N SER A 387 -0.66 14.87 19.30
CA SER A 387 -2.04 15.22 19.62
C SER A 387 -2.77 15.97 18.50
N ALA A 388 -2.04 16.36 17.45
CA ALA A 388 -2.53 17.26 16.41
C ALA A 388 -3.77 16.71 15.68
N ASN A 389 -4.70 17.62 15.37
CA ASN A 389 -5.78 17.36 14.43
C ASN A 389 -5.20 17.31 13.00
N LEU A 390 -5.23 16.12 12.40
CA LEU A 390 -4.60 15.90 11.10
C LEU A 390 -5.41 16.51 9.96
N ARG A 391 -4.71 17.18 9.05
CA ARG A 391 -5.32 17.82 7.88
C ARG A 391 -5.13 16.96 6.62
N GLY A 392 -6.14 16.99 5.75
CA GLY A 392 -6.01 16.54 4.36
C GLY A 392 -6.20 15.04 4.14
N GLY A 393 -7.40 14.54 4.43
CA GLY A 393 -7.85 13.20 4.04
C GLY A 393 -8.39 12.33 5.18
N ILE A 394 -8.43 12.86 6.41
CA ILE A 394 -9.13 12.21 7.52
C ILE A 394 -10.64 12.30 7.30
N VAL A 395 -11.32 11.18 7.47
CA VAL A 395 -12.78 11.12 7.40
C VAL A 395 -13.29 11.35 8.82
N ALA A 396 -14.18 12.34 9.00
CA ALA A 396 -14.87 12.50 10.26
C ALA A 396 -15.58 11.20 10.62
N ARG A 397 -15.59 10.87 11.91
CA ARG A 397 -16.44 9.79 12.43
C ARG A 397 -17.88 10.32 12.38
N GLU A 398 -18.46 10.40 11.19
CA GLU A 398 -19.88 10.68 11.04
C GLU A 398 -20.65 9.64 11.87
N SER A 399 -21.71 10.11 12.53
CA SER A 399 -22.57 9.31 13.40
C SER A 399 -22.92 8.00 12.69
N ALA A 400 -22.70 6.88 13.37
CA ALA A 400 -22.77 5.52 12.84
C ALA A 400 -24.18 5.09 12.35
N ASP A 401 -25.10 6.03 12.14
CA ASP A 401 -26.50 5.82 11.79
C ASP A 401 -26.79 5.93 10.28
N GLU A 402 -25.87 6.49 9.46
CA GLU A 402 -25.98 6.35 8.01
C GLU A 402 -25.38 5.01 7.58
N LEU A 403 -26.27 4.01 7.50
CA LEU A 403 -26.07 2.61 7.08
C LEU A 403 -24.98 2.44 6.00
N TRP A 404 -23.74 2.23 6.43
CA TRP A 404 -22.83 1.35 5.70
C TRP A 404 -23.24 -0.07 6.08
N THR A 405 -24.11 -0.70 5.27
CA THR A 405 -24.38 -2.13 5.40
C THR A 405 -23.07 -2.87 5.13
N PRO A 406 -22.52 -3.63 6.09
CA PRO A 406 -21.38 -4.48 5.82
C PRO A 406 -21.73 -5.38 4.64
N GLN A 407 -20.92 -5.31 3.59
CA GLN A 407 -20.98 -6.28 2.52
C GLN A 407 -20.42 -7.59 3.11
N GLU A 408 -21.30 -8.40 3.70
CA GLU A 408 -20.95 -9.72 4.22
C GLU A 408 -20.45 -10.59 3.05
N GLY A 409 -19.13 -10.60 2.80
CA GLY A 409 -18.56 -11.48 1.78
C GLY A 409 -17.12 -11.26 1.29
N ASP A 410 -16.39 -10.22 1.71
CA ASP A 410 -15.12 -9.84 1.05
C ASP A 410 -13.91 -9.65 1.98
N GLY A 411 -13.94 -10.18 3.19
CA GLY A 411 -12.73 -10.37 3.98
C GLY A 411 -11.78 -11.36 3.30
N GLU A 412 -10.83 -10.86 2.50
CA GLU A 412 -9.63 -11.60 2.10
C GLU A 412 -8.91 -12.08 3.36
N TYR A 413 -9.20 -13.32 3.73
CA TYR A 413 -8.42 -14.10 4.67
C TYR A 413 -7.04 -14.31 4.05
N TRP A 414 -6.06 -13.52 4.51
CA TRP A 414 -4.64 -13.76 4.29
C TRP A 414 -4.28 -15.08 4.97
N GLY A 415 -4.44 -16.19 4.25
CA GLY A 415 -4.13 -17.53 4.74
C GLY A 415 -2.64 -17.68 5.02
N GLU A 416 -2.26 -17.58 6.30
CA GLU A 416 -1.15 -18.33 6.89
C GLU A 416 -1.76 -19.27 7.95
N THR A 417 -1.84 -20.55 7.60
CA THR A 417 -1.92 -21.76 8.46
C THR A 417 -2.58 -21.69 9.84
N ALA A 418 -3.74 -22.35 9.90
CA ALA A 418 -4.36 -23.09 11.01
C ALA A 418 -3.65 -23.15 12.38
N TRP A 419 -4.37 -22.69 13.41
CA TRP A 419 -4.38 -23.30 14.74
C TRP A 419 -5.83 -23.44 15.19
N GLU A 420 -6.16 -24.62 15.70
CA GLU A 420 -7.49 -25.09 16.08
C GLU A 420 -8.09 -24.26 17.23
N SER A 421 -9.37 -23.89 17.12
CA SER A 421 -10.23 -23.56 18.27
C SER A 421 -11.69 -23.71 17.84
N ALA A 422 -12.41 -24.51 18.62
CA ALA A 422 -13.71 -25.08 18.31
C ALA A 422 -14.89 -24.09 18.37
N GLU A 423 -15.95 -24.58 17.74
CA GLU A 423 -17.33 -24.14 17.58
C GLU A 423 -17.98 -23.37 18.75
N TYR A 424 -18.62 -22.25 18.42
CA TYR A 424 -19.78 -21.75 19.17
C TYR A 424 -20.76 -21.08 18.19
N LEU A 425 -21.87 -21.77 17.90
CA LEU A 425 -22.99 -21.25 17.09
C LEU A 425 -24.05 -20.70 18.04
N GLY A 426 -24.35 -19.40 17.92
CA GLY A 426 -25.51 -18.76 18.54
C GLY A 426 -26.37 -18.13 17.46
N GLU A 427 -27.57 -18.69 17.28
CA GLU A 427 -28.64 -18.20 16.40
C GLU A 427 -29.14 -16.82 16.86
N SER A 428 -29.38 -15.91 15.90
CA SER A 428 -30.05 -14.63 16.15
C SER A 428 -31.08 -14.38 15.05
N THR A 429 -32.34 -14.47 15.42
CA THR A 429 -33.53 -14.17 14.63
C THR A 429 -33.71 -12.66 14.45
N SER A 430 -33.89 -12.22 13.20
CA SER A 430 -34.22 -10.84 12.84
C SER A 430 -35.73 -10.63 12.93
N GLN A 431 -36.15 -9.66 13.76
CA GLN A 431 -37.52 -9.19 13.88
C GLN A 431 -37.65 -7.85 13.16
N GLU A 432 -38.48 -7.82 12.13
CA GLU A 432 -38.82 -6.63 11.32
C GLU A 432 -39.56 -5.58 12.17
N CYS A 433 -39.17 -4.31 12.04
CA CYS A 433 -39.99 -3.17 12.44
C CYS A 433 -40.08 -2.20 11.26
N GLY A 434 -41.29 -2.04 10.74
CA GLY A 434 -41.64 -1.09 9.71
C GLY A 434 -41.94 0.29 10.30
N CYS A 435 -41.43 1.33 9.64
CA CYS A 435 -41.83 2.71 9.89
C CYS A 435 -42.27 3.37 8.58
N GLN A 436 -43.50 3.89 8.60
CA GLN A 436 -44.13 4.67 7.55
C GLN A 436 -43.51 6.07 7.47
N HIS A 437 -43.15 6.52 6.27
CA HIS A 437 -42.77 7.91 6.00
C HIS A 437 -44.02 8.77 5.74
N GLN A 438 -44.15 9.85 6.51
CA GLN A 438 -45.07 10.96 6.25
C GLN A 438 -44.44 11.94 5.26
N GLU A 439 -45.22 12.30 4.25
CA GLU A 439 -44.94 13.33 3.25
C GLU A 439 -44.91 14.72 3.92
N ARG A 440 -43.95 15.56 3.53
CA ARG A 440 -43.96 17.00 3.85
C ARG A 440 -43.65 17.82 2.62
N GLU A 441 -44.53 18.77 2.40
CA GLU A 441 -44.73 19.58 1.20
C GLU A 441 -43.59 20.54 0.86
N SER A 442 -43.52 20.82 -0.43
CA SER A 442 -42.56 21.61 -1.20
C SER A 442 -42.58 23.12 -0.91
N PHE A 443 -41.40 23.73 -0.90
CA PHE A 443 -41.19 25.15 -1.22
C PHE A 443 -40.48 25.24 -2.57
N GLU A 444 -41.10 25.90 -3.54
CA GLU A 444 -40.55 26.17 -4.87
C GLU A 444 -39.65 27.40 -4.82
N GLU A 445 -38.38 27.24 -5.16
CA GLU A 445 -37.45 28.33 -5.46
C GLU A 445 -36.87 28.08 -6.85
N GLU A 446 -37.09 29.02 -7.78
CA GLU A 446 -36.68 28.93 -9.18
C GLU A 446 -35.15 28.99 -9.32
N GLY A 447 -34.49 27.83 -9.25
CA GLY A 447 -33.09 27.63 -9.60
C GLY A 447 -32.88 27.15 -11.05
N PRO A 448 -31.66 27.28 -11.60
CA PRO A 448 -31.35 26.96 -13.00
C PRO A 448 -31.68 25.50 -13.32
N ARG A 449 -32.37 25.28 -14.45
CA ARG A 449 -32.87 23.99 -14.97
C ARG A 449 -31.95 22.82 -14.59
N SER A 450 -32.37 22.07 -13.56
CA SER A 450 -31.73 20.81 -13.20
C SER A 450 -31.90 19.85 -14.37
N VAL A 451 -30.79 19.32 -14.88
CA VAL A 451 -30.81 18.22 -15.84
C VAL A 451 -31.41 17.02 -15.10
N GLN A 452 -32.72 16.80 -15.28
CA GLN A 452 -33.42 15.64 -14.75
C GLN A 452 -32.75 14.38 -15.30
N CYS A 453 -32.26 13.52 -14.40
CA CYS A 453 -31.71 12.24 -14.79
C CYS A 453 -32.81 11.43 -15.53
N PRO A 454 -32.46 10.73 -16.61
CA PRO A 454 -33.41 9.84 -17.27
C PRO A 454 -33.98 8.81 -16.27
N PRO A 455 -35.21 8.32 -16.49
CA PRO A 455 -35.85 7.36 -15.59
C PRO A 455 -34.96 6.13 -15.38
N LYS A 456 -34.81 5.70 -14.11
CA LYS A 456 -34.02 4.51 -13.74
C LYS A 456 -34.46 3.32 -14.58
N PHE A 457 -33.56 2.80 -15.42
CA PHE A 457 -33.83 1.60 -16.21
C PHE A 457 -34.05 0.41 -15.25
N ALA A 458 -34.91 -0.53 -15.64
CA ALA A 458 -35.10 -1.75 -14.87
C ALA A 458 -33.75 -2.45 -14.66
N SER A 459 -33.36 -2.69 -13.40
CA SER A 459 -32.07 -3.28 -13.06
C SER A 459 -31.97 -4.68 -13.68
N ARG A 460 -31.06 -4.84 -14.64
CA ARG A 460 -30.75 -6.15 -15.22
C ARG A 460 -29.87 -6.93 -14.25
N GLY A 461 -30.11 -8.23 -14.10
CA GLY A 461 -29.32 -9.11 -13.27
C GLY A 461 -28.99 -10.42 -13.99
N LEU A 462 -27.93 -11.07 -13.52
CA LEU A 462 -27.57 -12.42 -13.90
C LEU A 462 -27.80 -13.28 -12.66
N GLY A 463 -28.93 -14.00 -12.58
CA GLY A 463 -29.34 -14.71 -11.36
C GLY A 463 -29.40 -13.78 -10.14
N ALA A 464 -28.71 -14.13 -9.06
CA ALA A 464 -28.60 -13.30 -7.86
C ALA A 464 -27.63 -12.10 -8.00
N CYS A 465 -26.81 -12.07 -9.05
CA CYS A 465 -25.83 -11.01 -9.23
C CYS A 465 -26.45 -9.83 -9.97
N LYS A 466 -26.30 -8.64 -9.39
CA LYS A 466 -26.73 -7.38 -9.98
C LYS A 466 -25.50 -6.50 -10.19
N PRO A 467 -25.12 -6.20 -11.45
CA PRO A 467 -24.05 -5.27 -11.73
C PRO A 467 -24.35 -3.90 -11.13
N SER A 468 -23.31 -3.19 -10.67
CA SER A 468 -23.45 -1.80 -10.28
C SER A 468 -23.78 -1.00 -11.53
N GLN A 469 -24.70 -0.05 -11.37
CA GLN A 469 -24.86 1.03 -12.34
C GLN A 469 -24.56 2.29 -11.56
N ASP A 470 -23.34 2.76 -11.65
CA ASP A 470 -22.99 4.03 -11.06
C ASP A 470 -23.45 5.09 -12.06
N ASP A 471 -24.53 5.82 -11.77
CA ASP A 471 -24.99 6.97 -12.57
C ASP A 471 -23.89 8.07 -12.53
N CYS A 472 -22.83 7.88 -13.29
CA CYS A 472 -21.61 8.65 -13.20
C CYS A 472 -21.83 9.98 -13.92
N LYS A 473 -22.26 10.98 -13.16
CA LYS A 473 -21.99 12.37 -13.51
C LYS A 473 -20.48 12.62 -13.35
N PRO A 474 -19.87 13.49 -14.17
CA PRO A 474 -18.52 13.96 -13.92
C PRO A 474 -18.40 14.46 -12.46
N ALA A 475 -17.32 14.09 -11.77
CA ALA A 475 -17.11 14.51 -10.37
C ALA A 475 -16.99 16.04 -10.22
N ALA A 476 -16.67 16.73 -11.31
CA ALA A 476 -16.67 18.18 -11.46
C ALA A 476 -16.92 18.53 -12.94
N PRO A 477 -17.35 19.77 -13.26
CA PRO A 477 -17.43 20.23 -14.64
C PRO A 477 -16.09 20.04 -15.39
N TRP A 478 -16.14 19.71 -16.69
CA TRP A 478 -14.93 19.48 -17.50
C TRP A 478 -13.91 20.60 -17.37
N SER A 479 -14.34 21.87 -17.40
CA SER A 479 -13.45 23.03 -17.26
C SER A 479 -12.65 23.05 -15.96
N GLU A 480 -13.24 22.61 -14.85
CA GLU A 480 -12.56 22.52 -13.57
C GLU A 480 -11.53 21.38 -13.58
N MET A 481 -11.88 20.24 -14.17
CA MET A 481 -10.95 19.12 -14.32
C MET A 481 -9.76 19.51 -15.21
N GLN A 482 -10.00 20.22 -16.32
CA GLN A 482 -8.94 20.74 -17.18
C GLN A 482 -7.99 21.67 -16.41
N GLN A 483 -8.51 22.51 -15.51
CA GLN A 483 -7.67 23.39 -14.70
C GLN A 483 -6.73 22.61 -13.78
N ARG A 484 -7.22 21.51 -13.17
CA ARG A 484 -6.37 20.61 -12.37
C ARG A 484 -5.29 19.94 -13.23
N PHE A 485 -5.64 19.48 -14.43
CA PHE A 485 -4.66 18.87 -15.33
C PHE A 485 -3.65 19.86 -15.90
N ARG A 486 -4.02 21.13 -16.09
CA ARG A 486 -3.06 22.21 -16.46
C ARG A 486 -1.99 22.41 -15.40
N GLN A 487 -2.34 22.29 -14.12
CA GLN A 487 -1.36 22.40 -13.03
C GLN A 487 -0.38 21.23 -13.02
N SER A 488 -0.79 20.04 -13.48
CA SER A 488 0.08 18.85 -13.55
C SER A 488 0.78 18.65 -14.89
N CYS A 489 0.27 19.24 -15.98
CA CYS A 489 0.87 19.17 -17.31
C CYS A 489 2.09 20.09 -17.36
N SER A 490 3.24 19.54 -16.97
CA SER A 490 4.53 20.22 -17.08
C SER A 490 5.15 19.90 -18.43
N LEU A 491 4.96 20.78 -19.42
CA LEU A 491 5.63 20.66 -20.73
C LEU A 491 7.16 20.85 -20.65
N SER A 492 7.70 21.21 -19.49
CA SER A 492 9.13 21.46 -19.27
C SER A 492 10.00 20.21 -19.14
N THR A 493 9.42 19.00 -19.11
CA THR A 493 10.22 17.77 -19.10
C THR A 493 10.37 17.24 -20.53
N HIS A 494 11.60 17.20 -21.04
CA HIS A 494 11.94 16.70 -22.40
C HIS A 494 11.62 15.20 -22.65
N ARG A 495 10.92 14.53 -21.73
CA ARG A 495 10.42 13.16 -21.88
C ARG A 495 8.98 13.10 -21.42
N LEU A 496 8.06 13.38 -22.34
CA LEU A 496 6.64 13.08 -22.15
C LEU A 496 6.47 11.56 -22.17
N ASP A 497 6.43 10.94 -20.98
CA ASP A 497 5.91 9.59 -20.91
C ASP A 497 4.44 9.59 -21.36
N ALA A 498 3.96 8.45 -21.86
CA ALA A 498 2.63 8.43 -22.47
C ALA A 498 1.50 8.75 -21.47
N LYS A 499 1.68 8.58 -20.15
CA LYS A 499 0.68 9.03 -19.15
C LYS A 499 0.66 10.56 -19.10
N SER A 500 1.82 11.19 -18.99
CA SER A 500 1.98 12.64 -19.05
C SER A 500 1.41 13.24 -20.34
N ALA A 501 1.55 12.53 -21.47
CA ALA A 501 0.96 12.96 -22.75
C ALA A 501 -0.59 12.98 -22.71
N VAL A 502 -1.23 11.98 -22.10
CA VAL A 502 -2.70 11.96 -21.94
C VAL A 502 -3.15 13.05 -20.96
N ASP A 503 -2.46 13.21 -19.83
CA ASP A 503 -2.80 14.26 -18.85
C ASP A 503 -2.62 15.66 -19.45
N CYS A 504 -1.67 15.85 -20.38
CA CYS A 504 -1.54 17.09 -21.15
C CYS A 504 -2.62 17.26 -22.23
N ALA A 505 -3.01 16.19 -22.93
CA ALA A 505 -4.15 16.23 -23.84
C ALA A 505 -5.41 16.70 -23.11
N CYS A 506 -5.56 16.33 -21.84
CA CYS A 506 -6.66 16.75 -21.01
C CYS A 506 -6.65 18.21 -20.57
N ALA A 507 -5.46 18.75 -20.33
CA ALA A 507 -5.32 20.15 -19.95
C ALA A 507 -5.87 21.10 -21.03
N PHE A 508 -5.83 20.69 -22.30
CA PHE A 508 -6.10 21.58 -23.44
C PHE A 508 -7.16 21.08 -24.43
N GLY A 509 -7.38 19.77 -24.53
CA GLY A 509 -8.32 19.16 -25.48
C GLY A 509 -9.75 19.13 -24.97
N ASP A 510 -10.71 19.14 -25.91
CA ASP A 510 -12.09 18.78 -25.58
C ASP A 510 -12.21 17.28 -25.23
N PRO A 511 -13.29 16.85 -24.55
CA PRO A 511 -13.43 15.46 -24.12
C PRO A 511 -13.32 14.43 -25.26
N ARG A 512 -13.80 14.78 -26.46
CA ARG A 512 -13.76 13.88 -27.61
C ARG A 512 -12.34 13.74 -28.15
N GLN A 513 -11.62 14.85 -28.25
CA GLN A 513 -10.19 14.84 -28.63
C GLN A 513 -9.36 14.02 -27.64
N VAL A 514 -9.60 14.18 -26.34
CA VAL A 514 -8.91 13.41 -25.30
C VAL A 514 -9.21 11.91 -25.41
N ALA A 515 -10.49 11.54 -25.61
CA ALA A 515 -10.86 10.14 -25.79
C ALA A 515 -10.23 9.55 -27.07
N MET A 516 -10.25 10.29 -28.18
CA MET A 516 -9.60 9.89 -29.43
C MET A 516 -8.07 9.79 -29.29
N PHE A 517 -7.43 10.68 -28.52
CA PHE A 517 -6.02 10.59 -28.24
C PHE A 517 -5.69 9.33 -27.42
N SER A 518 -6.55 9.00 -26.46
CA SER A 518 -6.44 7.79 -25.64
C SER A 518 -6.63 6.50 -26.47
N MET A 519 -7.38 6.56 -27.58
CA MET A 519 -7.59 5.45 -28.50
C MET A 519 -6.29 4.86 -29.04
N ALA A 520 -5.23 5.65 -29.24
CA ALA A 520 -3.95 5.13 -29.69
C ALA A 520 -3.38 4.05 -28.75
N ARG A 521 -3.55 4.24 -27.43
CA ARG A 521 -3.17 3.23 -26.42
C ARG A 521 -4.08 2.03 -26.41
N VAL A 522 -5.38 2.25 -26.60
CA VAL A 522 -6.37 1.18 -26.70
C VAL A 522 -6.08 0.30 -27.92
N ILE A 523 -5.76 0.90 -29.06
CA ILE A 523 -5.34 0.19 -30.28
C ILE A 523 -4.05 -0.60 -30.02
N ALA A 524 -3.07 0.02 -29.33
CA ALA A 524 -1.83 -0.68 -28.98
C ALA A 524 -2.06 -1.85 -28.01
N ALA A 525 -3.12 -1.83 -27.21
CA ALA A 525 -3.50 -2.94 -26.34
C ALA A 525 -4.12 -4.10 -27.15
N GLY A 526 -4.91 -3.81 -28.18
CA GLY A 526 -5.36 -4.78 -29.16
C GLY A 526 -6.73 -4.49 -29.80
N PRO A 527 -7.12 -5.26 -30.83
CA PRO A 527 -8.35 -5.05 -31.62
C PRO A 527 -9.67 -5.11 -30.83
N LEU A 528 -9.80 -6.01 -29.85
CA LEU A 528 -10.98 -6.13 -28.99
C LEU A 528 -11.17 -4.87 -28.14
N ALA A 529 -10.09 -4.38 -27.51
CA ALA A 529 -10.14 -3.17 -26.71
C ALA A 529 -10.54 -1.97 -27.60
N ALA A 530 -9.94 -1.87 -28.79
CA ALA A 530 -10.28 -0.82 -29.76
C ALA A 530 -11.74 -0.91 -30.20
N ARG A 531 -12.25 -2.12 -30.47
CA ARG A 531 -13.64 -2.35 -30.88
C ARG A 531 -14.63 -1.88 -29.80
N LEU A 532 -14.42 -2.23 -28.54
CA LEU A 532 -15.31 -1.83 -27.45
C LEU A 532 -15.25 -0.33 -27.18
N PHE A 533 -14.06 0.26 -27.26
CA PHE A 533 -13.91 1.71 -27.10
C PHE A 533 -14.53 2.49 -28.26
N ALA A 534 -14.39 2.00 -29.50
CA ALA A 534 -15.08 2.58 -30.66
C ALA A 534 -16.61 2.44 -30.52
N HIS A 535 -17.10 1.32 -30.00
CA HIS A 535 -18.52 1.11 -29.73
C HIS A 535 -19.07 2.11 -28.71
N PHE A 536 -18.33 2.33 -27.62
CA PHE A 536 -18.62 3.36 -26.62
C PHE A 536 -18.75 4.75 -27.25
N LEU A 537 -17.74 5.16 -28.03
CA LEU A 537 -17.71 6.47 -28.71
C LEU A 537 -18.75 6.61 -29.83
N GLY A 538 -19.24 5.50 -30.37
CA GLY A 538 -20.32 5.47 -31.35
C GLY A 538 -21.69 5.82 -30.77
N ALA A 539 -21.82 5.93 -29.43
CA ALA A 539 -23.04 6.30 -28.73
C ALA A 539 -24.26 5.41 -29.05
N SER A 540 -24.02 4.16 -29.46
CA SER A 540 -25.09 3.21 -29.79
C SER A 540 -25.87 2.80 -28.52
N GLY A 541 -25.14 2.59 -27.41
CA GLY A 541 -25.68 2.01 -26.18
C GLY A 541 -26.15 0.56 -26.34
N THR A 542 -25.94 -0.05 -27.51
CA THR A 542 -26.40 -1.41 -27.79
C THR A 542 -25.52 -2.40 -27.05
N GLU A 543 -26.12 -3.47 -26.54
CA GLU A 543 -25.38 -4.52 -25.85
C GLU A 543 -24.33 -5.17 -26.74
N VAL A 544 -23.18 -5.50 -26.16
CA VAL A 544 -22.09 -6.22 -26.84
C VAL A 544 -21.89 -7.59 -26.22
N THR A 545 -21.97 -8.62 -27.06
CA THR A 545 -21.66 -9.98 -26.64
C THR A 545 -20.16 -10.21 -26.57
N ILE A 546 -19.71 -10.73 -25.43
CA ILE A 546 -18.34 -11.07 -25.12
C ILE A 546 -18.09 -12.56 -25.28
N ASP A 547 -16.98 -12.89 -25.93
CA ASP A 547 -16.50 -14.26 -26.02
C ASP A 547 -15.85 -14.67 -24.69
N VAL A 548 -16.65 -15.24 -23.80
CA VAL A 548 -16.21 -15.71 -22.47
C VAL A 548 -15.19 -16.85 -22.59
N ALA A 549 -15.27 -17.68 -23.64
CA ALA A 549 -14.32 -18.76 -23.86
C ALA A 549 -12.93 -18.20 -24.20
N ASP A 550 -12.86 -17.21 -25.10
CA ASP A 550 -11.61 -16.51 -25.43
C ASP A 550 -11.02 -15.80 -24.21
N MET A 551 -11.86 -15.10 -23.43
CA MET A 551 -11.45 -14.43 -22.20
C MET A 551 -10.78 -15.41 -21.20
N ILE A 552 -11.42 -16.57 -20.97
CA ILE A 552 -10.90 -17.62 -20.10
C ILE A 552 -9.61 -18.21 -20.66
N LYS A 553 -9.53 -18.44 -21.97
CA LYS A 553 -8.35 -19.01 -22.64
C LYS A 553 -7.13 -18.11 -22.51
N ARG A 554 -7.30 -16.80 -22.70
CA ARG A 554 -6.20 -15.83 -22.76
C ARG A 554 -5.69 -15.38 -21.40
N SER A 555 -6.57 -15.14 -20.43
CA SER A 555 -6.15 -14.58 -19.14
C SER A 555 -6.03 -15.65 -18.04
N ALA A 556 -4.79 -15.90 -17.63
CA ALA A 556 -4.52 -16.78 -16.48
C ALA A 556 -5.11 -16.23 -15.17
N GLY A 557 -5.14 -14.91 -14.99
CA GLY A 557 -5.69 -14.32 -13.77
C GLY A 557 -7.23 -14.43 -13.70
N VAL A 558 -7.93 -14.37 -14.84
CA VAL A 558 -9.37 -14.70 -14.92
C VAL A 558 -9.60 -16.14 -14.48
N ARG A 559 -8.80 -17.09 -15.00
CA ARG A 559 -8.88 -18.50 -14.60
C ARG A 559 -8.62 -18.69 -13.10
N ASP A 560 -7.61 -18.03 -12.56
CA ASP A 560 -7.26 -18.10 -11.15
C ASP A 560 -8.38 -17.57 -10.25
N LYS A 561 -9.02 -16.46 -10.63
CA LYS A 561 -10.15 -15.88 -9.89
C LYS A 561 -11.35 -16.81 -9.88
N ILE A 562 -11.73 -17.36 -11.04
CA ILE A 562 -12.82 -18.33 -11.17
C ILE A 562 -12.50 -19.61 -10.37
N ARG A 563 -11.27 -20.12 -10.44
CA ARG A 563 -10.84 -21.31 -9.69
C ARG A 563 -10.95 -21.12 -8.18
N LYS A 564 -10.55 -19.95 -7.66
CA LYS A 564 -10.71 -19.60 -6.24
C LYS A 564 -12.18 -19.53 -5.82
N SER A 565 -13.07 -19.04 -6.71
CA SER A 565 -14.52 -19.07 -6.47
C SER A 565 -15.04 -20.53 -6.45
N ILE A 566 -14.63 -21.36 -7.41
CA ILE A 566 -14.97 -22.80 -7.47
C ILE A 566 -14.53 -23.58 -6.23
N ALA A 567 -13.36 -23.26 -5.69
CA ALA A 567 -12.83 -23.91 -4.48
C ALA A 567 -13.68 -23.62 -3.24
N ARG A 568 -14.35 -22.47 -3.19
CA ARG A 568 -15.19 -22.02 -2.06
C ARG A 568 -16.67 -22.32 -2.24
N GLY A 569 -17.15 -22.38 -3.49
CA GLY A 569 -18.56 -22.58 -3.81
C GLY A 569 -18.99 -24.04 -3.91
N GLY A 570 -20.30 -24.27 -4.03
CA GLY A 570 -20.92 -25.58 -4.25
C GLY A 570 -20.85 -26.03 -5.71
N THR A 571 -21.98 -26.41 -6.31
CA THR A 571 -22.10 -26.70 -7.75
C THR A 571 -22.36 -25.46 -8.61
N SER A 572 -22.41 -24.30 -7.97
CA SER A 572 -22.46 -22.98 -8.62
C SER A 572 -21.84 -21.94 -7.69
N GLY A 573 -21.53 -20.78 -8.25
CA GLY A 573 -21.04 -19.64 -7.50
C GLY A 573 -20.91 -18.40 -8.35
N MET A 574 -20.46 -17.33 -7.72
CA MET A 574 -20.22 -16.05 -8.38
C MET A 574 -18.89 -15.45 -7.94
N THR A 575 -18.36 -14.54 -8.75
CA THR A 575 -17.19 -13.72 -8.44
C THR A 575 -17.26 -12.44 -9.25
N ARG A 576 -16.60 -11.40 -8.74
CA ARG A 576 -16.19 -10.22 -9.51
C ARG A 576 -14.82 -10.49 -10.14
N ILE A 577 -14.52 -9.84 -11.26
CA ILE A 577 -13.15 -9.81 -11.82
C ILE A 577 -12.69 -8.35 -11.86
N GLU A 578 -11.60 -8.04 -11.17
CA GLU A 578 -11.04 -6.69 -11.18
C GLU A 578 -10.09 -6.46 -12.36
N GLN A 579 -9.93 -5.20 -12.76
CA GLN A 579 -9.01 -4.84 -13.85
C GLN A 579 -7.56 -5.29 -13.59
N SER A 580 -7.13 -5.34 -12.31
CA SER A 580 -5.79 -5.81 -11.93
C SER A 580 -5.62 -7.34 -12.01
N GLU A 581 -6.72 -8.08 -12.15
CA GLU A 581 -6.73 -9.54 -12.21
C GLU A 581 -6.53 -10.05 -13.64
N TYR A 582 -6.62 -9.19 -14.66
CA TYR A 582 -6.26 -9.57 -16.03
C TYR A 582 -4.74 -9.72 -16.15
N ARG A 583 -4.31 -10.86 -16.68
CA ARG A 583 -2.91 -11.10 -17.08
C ARG A 583 -2.68 -10.88 -18.57
N ASP A 584 -3.74 -10.54 -19.29
CA ASP A 584 -3.73 -10.14 -20.69
C ASP A 584 -4.05 -8.65 -20.76
N SER A 585 -3.14 -7.86 -21.34
CA SER A 585 -3.27 -6.41 -21.40
C SER A 585 -4.46 -5.98 -22.26
N GLU A 586 -4.75 -6.67 -23.36
CA GLU A 586 -5.89 -6.32 -24.20
C GLU A 586 -7.20 -6.45 -23.41
N LEU A 587 -7.36 -7.55 -22.68
CA LEU A 587 -8.55 -7.79 -21.85
C LEU A 587 -8.66 -6.76 -20.71
N GLN A 588 -7.52 -6.35 -20.15
CA GLN A 588 -7.45 -5.31 -19.13
C GLN A 588 -7.98 -3.96 -19.63
N PHE A 589 -7.68 -3.57 -20.87
CA PHE A 589 -8.19 -2.35 -21.50
C PHE A 589 -9.60 -2.53 -22.06
N ALA A 590 -9.95 -3.74 -22.50
CA ALA A 590 -11.23 -4.05 -23.12
C ALA A 590 -12.40 -4.06 -22.13
N TYR A 591 -12.23 -4.68 -20.95
CA TYR A 591 -13.37 -4.97 -20.06
C TYR A 591 -13.39 -4.17 -18.76
N GLY A 592 -12.27 -3.57 -18.34
CA GLY A 592 -12.22 -2.92 -17.03
C GLY A 592 -12.41 -3.94 -15.90
N ALA A 593 -13.33 -3.69 -14.96
CA ALA A 593 -13.75 -4.67 -13.98
C ALA A 593 -15.10 -5.26 -14.41
N ILE A 594 -15.30 -6.57 -14.24
CA ILE A 594 -16.57 -7.25 -14.52
C ILE A 594 -17.26 -7.54 -13.19
N ASP A 595 -18.42 -6.92 -13.00
CA ASP A 595 -19.18 -6.99 -11.75
C ASP A 595 -19.76 -8.38 -11.48
N CYS A 596 -20.32 -9.01 -12.51
CA CYS A 596 -20.97 -10.32 -12.38
C CYS A 596 -20.32 -11.37 -13.27
N VAL A 597 -19.61 -12.32 -12.66
CA VAL A 597 -19.24 -13.60 -13.28
C VAL A 597 -19.84 -14.74 -12.48
N GLN A 598 -20.72 -15.51 -13.11
CA GLN A 598 -21.33 -16.69 -12.54
C GLN A 598 -20.77 -17.95 -13.18
N TRP A 599 -20.69 -19.01 -12.38
CA TRP A 599 -20.33 -20.34 -12.87
C TRP A 599 -21.29 -21.38 -12.31
N ARG A 600 -21.58 -22.41 -13.11
CA ARG A 600 -22.44 -23.53 -12.75
C ARG A 600 -21.92 -24.83 -13.35
N VAL A 601 -21.86 -25.89 -12.55
CA VAL A 601 -21.53 -27.24 -13.02
C VAL A 601 -22.71 -27.80 -13.79
N LEU A 602 -22.48 -28.23 -15.03
CA LEU A 602 -23.53 -28.81 -15.87
C LEU A 602 -23.77 -30.29 -15.53
N PRO A 603 -25.02 -30.78 -15.56
CA PRO A 603 -25.32 -32.20 -15.37
C PRO A 603 -24.66 -33.11 -16.42
N PRO A 604 -24.31 -34.36 -16.06
CA PRO A 604 -24.44 -34.97 -14.73
C PRO A 604 -23.33 -34.52 -13.76
N VAL A 605 -23.71 -34.18 -12.51
CA VAL A 605 -22.77 -33.72 -11.48
C VAL A 605 -22.34 -34.90 -10.61
N ALA A 606 -21.14 -35.43 -10.85
CA ALA A 606 -20.58 -36.48 -9.99
C ALA A 606 -20.21 -35.94 -8.60
N LYS A 607 -20.28 -36.78 -7.55
CA LYS A 607 -19.91 -36.40 -6.16
C LYS A 607 -18.47 -35.87 -6.07
N ASP A 608 -17.58 -36.37 -6.94
CA ASP A 608 -16.17 -36.03 -7.05
C ASP A 608 -15.84 -35.12 -8.25
N TRP A 609 -16.81 -34.34 -8.77
CA TRP A 609 -16.66 -33.55 -10.00
C TRP A 609 -15.41 -32.62 -10.01
N ARG A 610 -14.97 -32.12 -8.85
CA ARG A 610 -13.75 -31.29 -8.73
C ARG A 610 -12.46 -32.04 -9.06
N LYS A 611 -12.48 -33.37 -9.00
CA LYS A 611 -11.35 -34.24 -9.37
C LYS A 611 -11.38 -34.67 -10.84
N LYS A 612 -12.46 -34.35 -11.57
CA LYS A 612 -12.68 -34.77 -12.97
C LYS A 612 -12.37 -33.61 -13.92
N PRO A 613 -11.23 -33.65 -14.64
CA PRO A 613 -10.85 -32.56 -15.55
C PRO A 613 -11.90 -32.30 -16.64
N ALA A 614 -12.63 -33.33 -17.06
CA ALA A 614 -13.69 -33.25 -18.07
C ALA A 614 -15.02 -32.65 -17.55
N THR A 615 -15.13 -32.30 -16.26
CA THR A 615 -16.36 -31.68 -15.73
C THR A 615 -16.66 -30.40 -16.49
N ARG A 616 -17.88 -30.28 -17.01
CA ARG A 616 -18.35 -29.13 -17.78
C ARG A 616 -18.91 -28.06 -16.85
N LEU A 617 -18.50 -26.83 -17.09
CA LEU A 617 -18.86 -25.63 -16.36
C LEU A 617 -19.44 -24.62 -17.35
N GLU A 618 -20.64 -24.12 -17.08
CA GLU A 618 -21.15 -22.93 -17.75
C GLU A 618 -20.68 -21.71 -16.99
N ILE A 619 -19.93 -20.84 -17.66
CA ILE A 619 -19.48 -19.55 -17.14
C ILE A 619 -20.26 -18.46 -17.88
N SER A 620 -20.95 -17.61 -17.14
CA SER A 620 -21.70 -16.48 -17.69
C SER A 620 -21.22 -15.18 -17.07
N MET A 621 -21.23 -14.10 -17.83
CA MET A 621 -20.94 -12.76 -17.33
C MET A 621 -22.02 -11.77 -17.73
N LEU A 622 -22.18 -10.76 -16.88
CA LEU A 622 -22.98 -9.58 -17.17
C LEU A 622 -22.28 -8.38 -16.52
N ASP A 623 -22.11 -7.32 -17.27
CA ASP A 623 -21.46 -6.11 -16.78
C ASP A 623 -22.01 -4.87 -17.46
N TYR A 624 -22.04 -3.75 -16.73
CA TYR A 624 -22.44 -2.48 -17.29
C TYR A 624 -21.17 -1.69 -17.62
N TYR A 625 -20.84 -1.63 -18.91
CA TYR A 625 -19.59 -1.02 -19.36
C TYR A 625 -19.66 0.49 -19.21
N GLU A 626 -18.97 0.99 -18.20
CA GLU A 626 -18.89 2.42 -17.87
C GLU A 626 -17.51 2.83 -17.36
N PHE A 627 -17.23 4.14 -17.44
CA PHE A 627 -15.98 4.70 -16.99
C PHE A 627 -16.13 5.33 -15.61
N HIS A 628 -15.26 4.93 -14.66
CA HIS A 628 -15.25 5.49 -13.31
C HIS A 628 -14.05 6.43 -13.12
N PRO A 629 -14.24 7.76 -13.07
CA PRO A 629 -13.15 8.71 -12.89
C PRO A 629 -12.61 8.71 -11.45
N ALA A 630 -13.39 8.24 -10.48
CA ALA A 630 -13.03 8.19 -9.06
C ALA A 630 -12.12 7.01 -8.69
N ARG A 631 -12.01 5.98 -9.55
CA ARG A 631 -11.13 4.83 -9.29
C ARG A 631 -9.71 5.18 -9.73
N ALA A 632 -8.73 4.93 -8.86
CA ALA A 632 -7.33 5.19 -9.18
C ALA A 632 -6.85 4.21 -10.27
N GLY A 633 -6.57 4.73 -11.46
CA GLY A 633 -6.17 3.93 -12.64
C GLY A 633 -5.31 4.73 -13.62
N VAL A 634 -4.86 4.08 -14.69
CA VAL A 634 -4.04 4.73 -15.73
C VAL A 634 -4.90 5.77 -16.46
N SER A 635 -4.52 7.04 -16.32
CA SER A 635 -5.20 8.26 -16.80
C SER A 635 -6.65 8.44 -16.33
N GLN A 636 -6.83 8.84 -15.07
CA GLN A 636 -8.11 9.36 -14.54
C GLN A 636 -8.76 10.39 -15.47
N CYS A 637 -7.93 11.13 -16.21
CA CYS A 637 -8.44 12.06 -17.17
C CYS A 637 -9.19 11.42 -18.36
N ALA A 638 -8.64 10.38 -18.99
CA ALA A 638 -9.31 9.74 -20.12
C ALA A 638 -10.70 9.23 -19.72
N HIS A 639 -10.80 8.69 -18.49
CA HIS A 639 -12.08 8.27 -17.92
C HIS A 639 -13.02 9.46 -17.69
N ALA A 640 -12.52 10.58 -17.15
CA ALA A 640 -13.30 11.79 -16.98
C ALA A 640 -13.82 12.35 -18.32
N ALA A 641 -13.00 12.29 -19.37
CA ALA A 641 -13.40 12.69 -20.72
C ALA A 641 -14.51 11.80 -21.26
N CYS A 642 -14.39 10.47 -21.10
CA CYS A 642 -15.43 9.52 -21.47
C CYS A 642 -16.74 9.77 -20.72
N VAL A 643 -16.71 10.02 -19.42
CA VAL A 643 -17.91 10.35 -18.63
C VAL A 643 -18.56 11.65 -19.11
N GLU A 644 -17.75 12.67 -19.40
CA GLU A 644 -18.24 13.93 -19.95
C GLU A 644 -18.89 13.73 -21.35
N LEU A 645 -18.34 12.84 -22.19
CA LEU A 645 -18.97 12.49 -23.47
C LEU A 645 -20.33 11.83 -23.29
N VAL A 646 -20.50 10.95 -22.30
CA VAL A 646 -21.80 10.35 -21.95
C VAL A 646 -22.77 11.43 -21.48
N ALA A 647 -22.33 12.33 -20.59
CA ALA A 647 -23.15 13.45 -20.12
C ALA A 647 -23.61 14.38 -21.25
N ARG A 648 -22.80 14.53 -22.32
CA ARG A 648 -23.12 15.30 -23.52
C ARG A 648 -23.92 14.52 -24.57
N GLY A 649 -24.23 13.25 -24.33
CA GLY A 649 -24.88 12.37 -25.32
C GLY A 649 -24.02 12.05 -26.55
N GLN A 650 -22.70 12.25 -26.45
CA GLN A 650 -21.72 11.99 -27.50
C GLN A 650 -21.07 10.60 -27.39
N ALA A 651 -21.32 9.90 -26.28
CA ALA A 651 -21.02 8.50 -26.06
C ALA A 651 -22.16 7.86 -25.26
N LYS A 652 -22.21 6.54 -25.15
CA LYS A 652 -23.17 5.84 -24.29
C LYS A 652 -22.52 4.66 -23.60
N ASN A 653 -22.79 4.51 -22.31
CA ASN A 653 -22.57 3.25 -21.60
C ASN A 653 -23.45 2.15 -22.22
N PHE A 654 -23.02 0.91 -22.09
CA PHE A 654 -23.73 -0.22 -22.68
C PHE A 654 -23.53 -1.48 -21.85
N TRP A 655 -24.44 -2.44 -22.02
CA TRP A 655 -24.30 -3.75 -21.40
C TRP A 655 -23.28 -4.60 -22.14
N THR A 656 -22.48 -5.35 -21.40
CA THR A 656 -21.74 -6.48 -21.93
C THR A 656 -22.24 -7.76 -21.30
N SER A 657 -22.39 -8.81 -22.10
CA SER A 657 -22.81 -10.12 -21.60
C SER A 657 -22.19 -11.23 -22.43
N GLY A 658 -22.14 -12.42 -21.88
CA GLY A 658 -21.66 -13.58 -22.61
C GLY A 658 -21.72 -14.84 -21.76
N SER A 659 -21.68 -15.98 -22.41
CA SER A 659 -21.64 -17.28 -21.74
C SER A 659 -20.81 -18.27 -22.54
N ALA A 660 -20.06 -19.12 -21.86
CA ALA A 660 -19.33 -20.22 -22.47
C ALA A 660 -19.42 -21.47 -21.61
N VAL A 661 -19.42 -22.63 -22.27
CA VAL A 661 -19.23 -23.92 -21.59
C VAL A 661 -17.77 -24.32 -21.73
N VAL A 662 -17.08 -24.42 -20.59
CA VAL A 662 -15.67 -24.83 -20.49
C VAL A 662 -15.55 -26.07 -19.61
N THR A 663 -14.40 -26.71 -19.63
CA THR A 663 -14.07 -27.82 -18.76
C THR A 663 -13.29 -27.35 -17.54
N LEU A 664 -13.34 -28.13 -16.46
CA LEU A 664 -12.52 -27.86 -15.28
C LEU A 664 -11.01 -27.91 -15.61
N ALA A 665 -10.62 -28.73 -16.59
CA ALA A 665 -9.26 -28.76 -17.14
C ALA A 665 -8.84 -27.40 -17.71
N GLU A 666 -9.70 -26.75 -18.48
CA GLU A 666 -9.42 -25.44 -19.08
C GLU A 666 -9.30 -24.35 -18.01
N ILE A 667 -10.12 -24.39 -16.94
CA ILE A 667 -9.98 -23.49 -15.79
C ILE A 667 -8.68 -23.76 -15.02
N ASN A 668 -8.25 -25.02 -14.93
CA ASN A 668 -7.02 -25.41 -14.23
C ASN A 668 -5.76 -25.32 -15.09
N ALA A 669 -5.90 -25.00 -16.38
CA ALA A 669 -4.77 -24.86 -17.28
C ALA A 669 -3.83 -23.77 -16.76
N ARG A 670 -2.62 -24.19 -16.38
CA ARG A 670 -1.52 -23.25 -16.15
C ARG A 670 -1.32 -22.46 -17.44
N ALA A 671 -1.01 -21.17 -17.32
CA ALA A 671 -0.54 -20.43 -18.48
C ALA A 671 0.61 -21.22 -19.11
N ALA A 672 0.53 -21.49 -20.41
CA ALA A 672 1.73 -21.89 -21.14
C ALA A 672 2.77 -20.81 -20.82
N ALA A 673 3.95 -21.21 -20.37
CA ALA A 673 5.03 -20.26 -20.13
C ALA A 673 5.14 -19.39 -21.39
N PRO A 674 5.14 -18.04 -21.27
CA PRO A 674 5.15 -17.17 -22.43
C PRO A 674 6.27 -17.65 -23.34
N VAL A 675 5.92 -18.09 -24.56
CA VAL A 675 6.90 -18.48 -25.56
C VAL A 675 7.79 -17.27 -25.68
N ARG A 676 9.02 -17.38 -25.16
CA ARG A 676 10.01 -16.31 -25.28
C ARG A 676 10.15 -16.10 -26.77
N GLN A 677 9.54 -15.04 -27.31
CA GLN A 677 9.81 -14.67 -28.68
C GLN A 677 11.33 -14.51 -28.76
N PRO A 678 12.00 -15.19 -29.71
CA PRO A 678 13.42 -15.01 -29.89
C PRO A 678 13.65 -13.51 -29.96
N ARG A 679 14.50 -12.98 -29.06
CA ARG A 679 14.87 -11.57 -29.08
C ARG A 679 15.33 -11.28 -30.50
N GLU A 680 14.48 -10.63 -31.30
CA GLU A 680 14.94 -10.01 -32.52
C GLU A 680 16.09 -9.11 -32.08
N ARG A 681 17.30 -9.43 -32.54
CA ARG A 681 18.42 -8.52 -32.44
C ARG A 681 17.95 -7.28 -33.19
N ARG A 682 17.49 -6.27 -32.46
CA ARG A 682 17.37 -4.92 -32.99
C ARG A 682 18.78 -4.55 -33.44
N ASN A 683 19.06 -4.72 -34.72
CA ASN A 683 20.14 -4.01 -35.37
C ASN A 683 19.75 -2.55 -35.26
N VAL A 684 20.33 -1.86 -34.27
CA VAL A 684 20.30 -0.42 -34.19
C VAL A 684 21.17 0.06 -35.34
N VAL A 685 20.56 0.20 -36.53
CA VAL A 685 21.17 0.93 -37.63
C VAL A 685 21.13 2.39 -37.18
N TYR A 686 22.27 2.90 -36.72
CA TYR A 686 22.49 4.33 -36.64
C TYR A 686 22.45 4.85 -38.08
N GLN A 687 21.30 5.38 -38.49
CA GLN A 687 21.29 6.29 -39.62
C GLN A 687 21.87 7.61 -39.13
N ASN A 688 23.16 7.82 -39.43
CA ASN A 688 23.75 9.15 -39.44
C ASN A 688 23.05 9.93 -40.55
N THR A 689 22.17 10.84 -40.16
CA THR A 689 21.64 11.89 -41.05
C THR A 689 22.27 13.17 -40.54
N TYR A 690 23.18 13.72 -41.34
CA TYR A 690 23.72 15.07 -41.21
C TYR A 690 22.68 16.10 -41.64
#